data_AF-A0A090TM35-F1
#
_entry.id   AF-A0A090TM35-F1
#
_cell.length_a   1.000
_cell.length_b   1.000
_cell.length_c   1.000
_cell.angle_alpha   90.00
_cell.angle_beta   90.00
_cell.angle_gamma   90.00
#
_symmetry.space_group_name_H-M   'P 1'
#
loop_
_entity.id
_entity.type
_entity.pdbx_description
1 polymer ?
#
loop_
_entity_poly.entity_id
_entity_poly.type
_entity_poly.pdbx_seq_one_letter_code
_entity_poly.pdbx_strand_id
1 'polypeptide(L)'
;MGVFTFAMLMQSWQLSRDIVREEVQKSARQTSALVVNFFNYRLASLQILQDSNAKSDAVESFFQTFDARLLDYFFLREDNLQPSHAPDFRFITRSDDIVWDDGNALFYGLEQSSLATLNVAAGKTNNWKTVATGSQLGERHILLRRTPIVDRSSGEVLGQLFVGVILDDNAGLLTSLLRGSNSDDVILKYGDAVIASSISSDDSYTQASVVSVIKSGEVDLNKILVTETPLSIGSQLSKLTVYSIQRNPGILALRNSYLFWIFLSFVVITITSVITRRWLNSRVTKELAKLMVYTRIAGNTQKFEHFSGSTIHEFNHIGKTLSNTFERLSEQEKLFQDLFNFSLSPIIVWTENSTILQINPAARKALGLERNADSSDAQPFLQFVDEMKVQVDKANHGVTITGIDVPINDMVYRWNLSSIQTRKDKKLVLSQGLDITKLVEAEKQSEKAREEAERAAVARTEFLAKMSHEIRTPLNGILGISQLLKKEAKQTRYREQIDVLCNSGEHLLAVLNDILDFSKIENGSFKLEKHSFSFKEIVTALDGIYRPLCDEKSITLKIDNQLPIETVLFTDQVRLNQILFNLLSNAIKFTHLGHVKVSFSMIRHHSDETAQLLIDVEDTGIGIRQDQLAQIFDPFVQSESTTTREYGGSGLGLAIVRNLVTILDGDISLTSEVGVGTQFKLTLPVEIVEGTLRSP
;
A
#
# COMPACT_ATOMS: atom_id res chain seq x y z
N MET A 1 15.36 0.84 34.50
CA MET A 1 15.17 0.57 35.93
C MET A 1 16.49 0.26 36.65
N GLY A 2 17.22 -0.82 36.32
CA GLY A 2 18.46 -1.19 37.05
C GLY A 2 19.56 -0.11 37.14
N VAL A 3 19.81 0.63 36.05
CA VAL A 3 20.77 1.75 36.03
C VAL A 3 20.30 2.90 36.91
N PHE A 4 19.00 3.18 36.93
CA PHE A 4 18.40 4.27 37.70
C PHE A 4 18.45 3.98 39.21
N THR A 5 18.17 2.73 39.61
CA THR A 5 18.30 2.30 41.00
C THR A 5 19.75 2.33 41.49
N PHE A 6 20.72 1.96 40.64
CA PHE A 6 22.14 2.05 40.98
C PHE A 6 22.60 3.51 41.15
N ALA A 7 22.18 4.40 40.24
CA ALA A 7 22.46 5.82 40.34
C ALA A 7 21.86 6.45 41.61
N MET A 8 20.61 6.10 41.96
CA MET A 8 19.98 6.56 43.21
C MET A 8 20.72 6.07 44.46
N LEU A 9 21.17 4.82 44.50
CA LEU A 9 21.94 4.29 45.63
C LEU A 9 23.30 4.99 45.75
N MET A 10 23.97 5.24 44.63
CA MET A 10 25.26 5.95 44.61
C MET A 10 25.10 7.41 45.06
N GLN A 11 24.05 8.09 44.60
CA GLN A 11 23.72 9.45 45.01
C GLN A 11 23.35 9.51 46.50
N SER A 12 22.56 8.55 46.99
CA SER A 12 22.22 8.42 48.41
C SER A 12 23.45 8.18 49.27
N TRP A 13 24.42 7.40 48.78
CA TRP A 13 25.70 7.15 49.47
C TRP A 13 26.52 8.42 49.59
N GLN A 14 26.59 9.21 48.52
CA GLN A 14 27.30 10.48 48.51
C GLN A 14 26.66 11.48 49.48
N LEU A 15 25.34 11.68 49.40
CA LEU A 15 24.58 12.56 50.31
C LEU A 15 24.75 12.16 51.78
N SER A 16 24.61 10.87 52.10
CA SER A 16 24.75 10.41 53.49
C SER A 16 26.16 10.62 54.03
N ARG A 17 27.20 10.43 53.20
CA ARG A 17 28.59 10.66 53.60
C ARG A 17 28.85 12.12 53.90
N ASP A 18 28.29 13.01 53.09
CA ASP A 18 28.47 14.45 53.24
C ASP A 18 27.73 14.96 54.49
N ILE A 19 26.51 14.49 54.75
CA ILE A 19 25.74 14.80 55.97
C ILE A 19 26.51 14.36 57.23
N VAL A 20 27.05 13.15 57.25
CA VAL A 20 27.82 12.65 58.41
C VAL A 20 29.07 13.49 58.64
N ARG A 21 29.79 13.88 57.57
CA ARG A 21 30.96 14.76 57.67
C ARG A 21 30.60 16.14 58.22
N GLU A 22 29.51 16.73 57.75
CA GLU A 22 29.04 18.03 58.20
C GLU A 22 28.68 18.01 59.69
N GLU A 23 27.93 16.99 60.13
CA GLU A 23 27.54 16.85 61.54
C GLU A 23 28.75 16.61 62.46
N VAL A 24 29.72 15.81 62.01
CA VAL A 24 31.00 15.61 62.73
C VAL A 24 31.76 16.93 62.89
N GLN A 25 31.88 17.72 61.82
CA GLN A 25 32.57 19.01 61.87
C GLN A 25 31.83 20.01 62.77
N LYS A 26 30.50 20.01 62.73
CA LYS A 26 29.66 20.85 63.57
C LYS A 26 29.84 20.50 65.05
N SER A 27 29.78 19.21 65.39
CA SER A 27 30.01 18.72 66.76
C SER A 27 31.41 19.11 67.25
N ALA A 28 32.45 18.92 66.43
CA ALA A 28 33.81 19.33 66.78
C ALA A 28 33.93 20.84 67.04
N ARG A 29 33.32 21.70 66.20
CA ARG A 29 33.30 23.15 66.42
C ARG A 29 32.58 23.54 67.70
N GLN A 30 31.45 22.90 68.01
CA GLN A 30 30.69 23.14 69.24
C GLN A 30 31.50 22.77 70.48
N THR A 31 32.08 21.56 70.51
CA THR A 31 32.94 21.10 71.61
C THR A 31 34.14 22.05 71.81
N SER A 32 34.80 22.45 70.71
CA SER A 32 35.92 23.38 70.76
C SER A 32 35.53 24.75 71.34
N ALA A 33 34.39 25.31 70.89
CA ALA A 33 33.88 26.57 71.41
C ALA A 33 33.55 26.50 72.92
N LEU A 34 32.96 25.38 73.38
CA LEU A 34 32.66 25.15 74.80
C LEU A 34 33.93 25.11 75.65
N VAL A 35 34.97 24.39 75.20
CA VAL A 35 36.27 24.33 75.88
C VAL A 35 36.91 25.72 76.02
N VAL A 36 36.97 26.48 74.92
CA VAL A 36 37.54 27.84 74.93
C VAL A 36 36.76 28.75 75.87
N ASN A 37 35.42 28.73 75.78
CA ASN A 37 34.57 29.57 76.63
C ASN A 37 34.72 29.22 78.12
N PHE A 38 34.75 27.93 78.45
CA PHE A 38 34.95 27.48 79.82
C PHE A 38 36.29 27.92 80.38
N PHE A 39 37.37 27.72 79.61
CA PHE A 39 38.72 28.09 80.02
C PHE A 39 38.85 29.61 80.22
N ASN A 40 38.33 30.40 79.29
CA ASN A 40 38.32 31.87 79.39
C ASN A 40 37.48 32.36 80.58
N TYR A 41 36.31 31.76 80.82
CA TYR A 41 35.47 32.09 81.96
C TYR A 41 36.18 31.83 83.29
N ARG A 42 36.89 30.70 83.41
CA ARG A 42 37.66 30.38 84.62
C ARG A 42 38.77 31.39 84.87
N LEU A 43 39.54 31.73 83.84
CA LEU A 43 40.62 32.73 83.95
C LEU A 43 40.09 34.13 84.27
N ALA A 44 38.96 34.52 83.67
CA ALA A 44 38.30 35.79 83.96
C ALA A 44 37.79 35.84 85.40
N SER A 45 37.20 34.76 85.90
CA SER A 45 36.71 34.66 87.28
C SER A 45 37.85 34.79 88.30
N LEU A 46 38.95 34.05 88.08
CA LEU A 46 40.16 34.15 88.89
C LEU A 46 40.78 35.54 88.87
N GLN A 47 40.80 36.18 87.69
CA GLN A 47 41.28 37.55 87.53
C GLN A 47 40.44 38.55 88.33
N ILE A 48 39.10 38.46 88.24
CA ILE A 48 38.19 39.33 88.99
C ILE A 48 38.37 39.14 90.49
N LEU A 49 38.47 37.89 90.96
CA LEU A 49 38.67 37.59 92.37
C LEU A 49 40.02 38.10 92.86
N GLN A 50 41.10 37.89 92.10
CA GLN A 50 42.43 38.43 92.43
C GLN A 50 42.42 39.96 92.50
N ASP A 51 41.79 40.64 91.53
CA ASP A 51 41.72 42.10 91.47
C ASP A 51 40.88 42.68 92.61
N SER A 52 39.84 41.96 93.04
CA SER A 52 39.04 42.30 94.23
C SER A 52 39.84 42.10 95.51
N ASN A 53 40.50 40.95 95.66
CA ASN A 53 41.26 40.59 96.85
C ASN A 53 42.47 41.52 97.06
N ALA A 54 43.20 41.87 95.99
CA ALA A 54 44.33 42.81 96.05
C ALA A 54 43.93 44.20 96.53
N LYS A 55 42.65 44.57 96.43
CA LYS A 55 42.11 45.84 96.93
C LYS A 55 41.46 45.71 98.30
N SER A 56 41.39 44.53 98.90
CA SER A 56 40.66 44.32 100.17
C SER A 56 41.38 44.97 101.35
N ASP A 57 40.60 45.43 102.33
CA ASP A 57 41.14 46.06 103.54
C ASP A 57 42.04 45.09 104.33
N ALA A 58 41.76 43.78 104.26
CA ALA A 58 42.57 42.73 104.89
C ALA A 58 43.99 42.68 104.28
N VAL A 59 44.09 42.67 102.95
CA VAL A 59 45.39 42.65 102.23
C VAL A 59 46.15 43.96 102.42
N GLU A 60 45.46 45.11 102.48
CA GLU A 60 46.09 46.40 102.76
C GLU A 60 46.62 46.48 104.21
N SER A 61 45.82 46.03 105.18
CA SER A 61 46.21 46.02 106.60
C SER A 61 47.41 45.12 106.92
N PHE A 62 47.65 44.09 106.10
CA PHE A 62 48.83 43.24 106.21
C PHE A 62 50.13 44.02 106.02
N PHE A 63 50.20 45.02 105.15
CA PHE A 63 51.42 45.82 104.95
C PHE A 63 51.70 46.82 106.08
N GLN A 64 50.70 47.09 106.93
CA GLN A 64 50.85 47.93 108.12
C GLN A 64 51.22 47.11 109.36
N THR A 65 50.62 45.92 109.50
CA THR A 65 50.71 45.09 110.71
C THR A 65 51.67 43.92 110.60
N PHE A 66 51.93 43.44 109.37
CA PHE A 66 52.66 42.20 109.05
C PHE A 66 52.11 40.94 109.75
N ASP A 67 50.81 40.92 110.12
CA ASP A 67 50.17 39.75 110.72
C ASP A 67 49.68 38.76 109.65
N ALA A 68 50.49 37.75 109.37
CA ALA A 68 50.16 36.69 108.41
C ALA A 68 48.87 35.95 108.76
N ARG A 69 48.51 35.81 110.04
CA ARG A 69 47.35 35.01 110.47
C ARG A 69 46.02 35.62 110.05
N LEU A 70 45.93 36.95 110.04
CA LEU A 70 44.73 37.66 109.58
C LEU A 70 44.54 37.48 108.07
N LEU A 71 45.64 37.46 107.33
CA LEU A 71 45.64 37.26 105.89
C LEU A 71 45.28 35.81 105.50
N ASP A 72 45.81 34.82 106.23
CA ASP A 72 45.45 33.41 106.08
C ASP A 72 43.95 33.19 106.30
N TYR A 73 43.38 33.77 107.37
CA TYR A 73 41.95 33.66 107.65
C TYR A 73 41.08 34.32 106.57
N PHE A 74 41.53 35.46 106.02
CA PHE A 74 40.85 36.13 104.93
C PHE A 74 40.78 35.25 103.67
N PHE A 75 41.92 34.75 103.18
CA PHE A 75 41.93 33.91 101.98
C PHE A 75 41.22 32.57 102.18
N LEU A 76 41.35 31.96 103.36
CA LEU A 76 40.61 30.74 103.70
C LEU A 76 39.09 30.97 103.64
N ARG A 77 38.60 32.13 104.09
CA ARG A 77 37.18 32.48 103.99
C ARG A 77 36.76 32.68 102.54
N GLU A 78 37.54 33.41 101.74
CA GLU A 78 37.25 33.64 100.32
C GLU A 78 37.22 32.32 99.52
N ASP A 79 38.15 31.40 99.79
CA ASP A 79 38.20 30.10 99.13
C ASP A 79 37.00 29.21 99.48
N ASN A 80 36.53 29.27 100.73
CA ASN A 80 35.32 28.56 101.14
C ASN A 80 34.03 29.14 100.53
N LEU A 81 34.01 30.44 100.21
CA LEU A 81 32.88 31.07 99.55
C LEU A 81 32.79 30.69 98.06
N GLN A 82 33.93 30.49 97.39
CA GLN A 82 33.97 30.11 95.97
C GLN A 82 34.99 28.99 95.68
N PRO A 83 34.74 27.73 96.13
CA PRO A 83 35.73 26.65 96.01
C PRO A 83 36.12 26.32 94.56
N SER A 84 35.20 26.50 93.60
CA SER A 84 35.45 26.25 92.17
C SER A 84 36.29 27.32 91.47
N HIS A 85 36.54 28.45 92.14
CA HIS A 85 37.29 29.59 91.63
C HIS A 85 38.47 29.96 92.53
N ALA A 86 38.82 29.09 93.48
CA ALA A 86 40.09 29.20 94.20
C ALA A 86 41.25 28.87 93.23
N PRO A 87 42.35 29.64 93.25
CA PRO A 87 43.58 29.27 92.60
C PRO A 87 44.30 28.16 93.37
N ASP A 88 45.25 27.52 92.71
CA ASP A 88 46.00 26.41 93.30
C ASP A 88 47.01 26.91 94.34
N PHE A 89 47.58 28.10 94.17
CA PHE A 89 48.40 28.75 95.18
C PHE A 89 48.47 30.27 95.01
N ARG A 90 48.88 30.96 96.07
CA ARG A 90 49.05 32.42 96.12
C ARG A 90 50.29 32.81 96.91
N PHE A 91 50.90 33.92 96.53
CA PHE A 91 51.96 34.54 97.31
C PHE A 91 51.99 36.06 97.09
N ILE A 92 52.53 36.79 98.04
CA ILE A 92 52.67 38.25 97.99
C ILE A 92 54.16 38.60 98.05
N THR A 93 54.58 39.50 97.17
CA THR A 93 55.94 40.06 97.20
C THR A 93 55.95 41.55 97.54
N ARG A 94 57.03 42.00 98.16
CA ARG A 94 57.36 43.42 98.33
C ARG A 94 58.73 43.65 97.70
N SER A 95 58.80 44.53 96.70
CA SER A 95 59.93 44.63 95.78
C SER A 95 60.20 43.29 95.08
N ASP A 96 61.11 42.47 95.60
CA ASP A 96 61.44 41.14 95.07
C ASP A 96 61.40 40.01 96.12
N ASP A 97 61.17 40.36 97.40
CA ASP A 97 61.09 39.40 98.49
C ASP A 97 59.66 38.91 98.70
N ILE A 98 59.51 37.60 98.90
CA ILE A 98 58.22 36.99 99.26
C ILE A 98 57.96 37.30 100.73
N VAL A 99 56.91 38.08 100.99
CA VAL A 99 56.52 38.51 102.35
C VAL A 99 55.41 37.64 102.94
N TRP A 100 54.67 36.91 102.10
CA TRP A 100 53.63 35.98 102.51
C TRP A 100 53.37 34.96 101.39
N ASP A 101 53.03 33.72 101.75
CA ASP A 101 52.48 32.70 100.86
C ASP A 101 51.41 31.89 101.59
N ASP A 102 50.47 31.30 100.83
CA ASP A 102 49.38 30.51 101.39
C ASP A 102 49.78 29.07 101.77
N GLY A 103 51.06 28.72 101.65
CA GLY A 103 51.59 27.37 101.85
C GLY A 103 51.21 26.35 100.78
N ASN A 104 50.29 26.68 99.86
CA ASN A 104 49.73 25.70 98.94
C ASN A 104 50.73 25.29 97.85
N ALA A 105 51.66 26.19 97.49
CA ALA A 105 52.68 25.95 96.48
C ALA A 105 53.54 24.70 96.79
N LEU A 106 53.78 24.41 98.07
CA LEU A 106 54.55 23.25 98.52
C LEU A 106 53.91 21.91 98.15
N PHE A 107 52.57 21.82 98.11
CA PHE A 107 51.87 20.60 97.69
C PHE A 107 52.17 20.23 96.23
N TYR A 108 52.53 21.23 95.42
CA TYR A 108 52.92 21.05 94.03
C TYR A 108 54.44 20.92 93.84
N GLY A 109 55.20 20.80 94.94
CA GLY A 109 56.66 20.69 94.94
C GLY A 109 57.39 21.99 94.63
N LEU A 110 56.70 23.14 94.72
CA LEU A 110 57.28 24.46 94.49
C LEU A 110 57.87 25.00 95.79
N GLU A 111 59.18 25.19 95.81
CA GLU A 111 59.88 25.79 96.93
C GLU A 111 59.95 27.32 96.79
N GLN A 112 60.47 28.00 97.80
CA GLN A 112 60.68 29.45 97.78
C GLN A 112 61.57 29.90 96.61
N SER A 113 62.53 29.07 96.18
CA SER A 113 63.36 29.29 94.98
C SER A 113 62.55 29.23 93.68
N SER A 114 61.58 28.31 93.59
CA SER A 114 60.63 28.22 92.49
C SER A 114 59.72 29.45 92.45
N LEU A 115 59.21 29.91 93.60
CA LEU A 115 58.39 31.12 93.71
C LEU A 115 59.15 32.39 93.31
N ALA A 116 60.43 32.51 93.69
CA ALA A 116 61.29 33.61 93.24
C ALA A 116 61.47 33.61 91.71
N THR A 117 61.63 32.42 91.11
CA THR A 117 61.68 32.27 89.64
C THR A 117 60.36 32.70 88.98
N LEU A 118 59.22 32.35 89.58
CA LEU A 118 57.90 32.78 89.13
C LEU A 118 57.71 34.30 89.21
N ASN A 119 58.20 34.95 90.27
CA ASN A 119 58.17 36.41 90.41
C ASN A 119 58.85 37.10 89.21
N VAL A 120 60.05 36.64 88.85
CA VAL A 120 60.80 37.15 87.68
C VAL A 120 60.06 36.86 86.38
N ALA A 121 59.55 35.64 86.21
CA ALA A 121 58.87 35.20 84.99
C ALA A 121 57.52 35.91 84.73
N ALA A 122 56.81 36.30 85.78
CA ALA A 122 55.57 37.08 85.64
C ALA A 122 55.80 38.42 84.95
N GLY A 123 56.98 39.03 85.15
CA GLY A 123 57.38 40.31 84.55
C GLY A 123 56.41 41.47 84.79
N LYS A 124 56.59 42.60 84.09
CA LYS A 124 55.80 43.86 84.05
C LYS A 124 54.28 43.84 84.35
N THR A 125 53.56 42.89 83.78
CA THR A 125 52.16 43.07 83.37
C THR A 125 51.18 42.24 84.21
N ASN A 126 49.92 42.67 84.27
CA ASN A 126 48.85 41.97 85.01
C ASN A 126 48.11 40.94 84.13
N ASN A 127 48.74 40.45 83.07
CA ASN A 127 48.14 39.46 82.18
C ASN A 127 48.52 38.06 82.63
N TRP A 128 47.64 37.09 82.40
CA TRP A 128 47.96 35.68 82.53
C TRP A 128 49.17 35.30 81.65
N LYS A 129 50.08 34.51 82.22
CA LYS A 129 51.25 33.97 81.51
C LYS A 129 51.42 32.49 81.81
N THR A 130 51.76 31.70 80.80
CA THR A 130 52.29 30.35 81.00
C THR A 130 53.76 30.42 81.35
N VAL A 131 54.12 29.87 82.49
CA VAL A 131 55.50 29.75 82.96
C VAL A 131 55.78 28.28 83.24
N ALA A 132 56.94 27.78 82.81
CA ALA A 132 57.45 26.49 83.24
C ALA A 132 58.53 26.72 84.29
N THR A 133 58.45 26.03 85.42
CA THR A 133 59.42 26.13 86.52
C THR A 133 59.79 24.75 87.05
N GLY A 134 61.01 24.60 87.53
CA GLY A 134 61.44 23.36 88.20
C GLY A 134 60.78 23.21 89.56
N SER A 135 60.30 22.00 89.84
CA SER A 135 59.77 21.58 91.14
C SER A 135 60.43 20.27 91.58
N GLN A 136 60.28 19.89 92.85
CA GLN A 136 60.71 18.56 93.32
C GLN A 136 60.02 17.39 92.59
N LEU A 137 58.88 17.67 91.96
CA LEU A 137 58.06 16.69 91.23
C LEU A 137 58.29 16.77 89.70
N GLY A 138 59.33 17.46 89.25
CA GLY A 138 59.64 17.68 87.83
C GLY A 138 59.31 19.10 87.35
N GLU A 139 59.38 19.32 86.04
CA GLU A 139 58.97 20.60 85.44
C GLU A 139 57.46 20.78 85.59
N ARG A 140 57.04 21.96 86.08
CA ARG A 140 55.63 22.33 86.25
C ARG A 140 55.29 23.53 85.38
N HIS A 141 54.25 23.38 84.59
CA HIS A 141 53.58 24.37 83.76
C HIS A 141 52.47 25.06 84.56
N ILE A 142 52.59 26.38 84.69
CA ILE A 142 51.77 27.19 85.58
C ILE A 142 51.21 28.36 84.80
N LEU A 143 49.91 28.63 84.96
CA LEU A 143 49.32 29.91 84.62
C LEU A 143 49.48 30.85 85.80
N LEU A 144 50.28 31.89 85.61
CA LEU A 144 50.61 32.86 86.62
C LEU A 144 50.06 34.23 86.24
N ARG A 145 49.43 34.91 87.20
CA ARG A 145 49.03 36.31 87.08
C ARG A 145 49.43 37.06 88.33
N ARG A 146 49.93 38.28 88.15
CA ARG A 146 50.23 39.21 89.25
C ARG A 146 49.30 40.41 89.21
N THR A 147 49.05 41.03 90.35
CA THR A 147 48.26 42.25 90.48
C THR A 147 48.87 43.13 91.58
N PRO A 148 49.04 44.45 91.34
CA PRO A 148 49.58 45.35 92.33
C PRO A 148 48.58 45.54 93.48
N ILE A 149 49.10 45.49 94.69
CA ILE A 149 48.38 45.87 95.91
C ILE A 149 48.68 47.35 96.13
N VAL A 150 47.66 48.18 96.15
CA VAL A 150 47.78 49.64 96.18
C VAL A 150 47.12 50.17 97.44
N ASP A 151 47.83 51.02 98.17
CA ASP A 151 47.28 51.80 99.28
C ASP A 151 46.19 52.73 98.75
N ARG A 152 44.97 52.62 99.28
CA ARG A 152 43.82 53.39 98.78
C ARG A 152 43.92 54.87 99.12
N SER A 153 44.66 55.22 100.17
CA SER A 153 44.81 56.58 100.67
C SER A 153 45.94 57.34 99.96
N SER A 154 47.07 56.68 99.69
CA SER A 154 48.26 57.29 99.08
C SER A 154 48.42 57.00 97.58
N GLY A 155 47.82 55.92 97.08
CA GLY A 155 48.03 55.43 95.71
C GLY A 155 49.37 54.71 95.50
N GLU A 156 50.16 54.50 96.56
CA GLU A 156 51.44 53.80 96.48
C GLU A 156 51.25 52.28 96.33
N VAL A 157 52.10 51.64 95.52
CA VAL A 157 52.11 50.18 95.36
C VAL A 157 52.85 49.56 96.55
N LEU A 158 52.10 48.94 97.46
CA LEU A 158 52.63 48.32 98.68
C LEU A 158 53.34 46.98 98.39
N GLY A 159 52.85 46.24 97.40
CA GLY A 159 53.38 44.95 96.99
C GLY A 159 52.65 44.37 95.78
N GLN A 160 52.87 43.09 95.48
CA GLN A 160 52.26 42.39 94.36
C GLN A 160 51.63 41.07 94.84
N LEU A 161 50.36 40.85 94.53
CA LEU A 161 49.67 39.58 94.76
C LEU A 161 49.80 38.69 93.54
N PHE A 162 50.34 37.49 93.70
CA PHE A 162 50.47 36.47 92.68
C PHE A 162 49.44 35.36 92.90
N VAL A 163 48.91 34.88 91.79
CA VAL A 163 47.93 33.80 91.72
C VAL A 163 48.41 32.81 90.67
N GLY A 164 48.57 31.55 91.08
CA GLY A 164 49.02 30.46 90.22
C GLY A 164 47.95 29.38 90.03
N VAL A 165 47.84 28.87 88.81
CA VAL A 165 47.08 27.67 88.47
C VAL A 165 48.04 26.66 87.85
N ILE A 166 48.18 25.50 88.48
CA ILE A 166 49.00 24.38 88.02
C ILE A 166 48.25 23.67 86.91
N LEU A 167 48.92 23.41 85.80
CA LEU A 167 48.32 22.72 84.65
C LEU A 167 48.63 21.22 84.64
N ASP A 168 49.80 20.82 85.14
CA ASP A 168 50.21 19.42 85.19
C ASP A 168 49.43 18.64 86.24
N ASP A 169 48.96 17.46 85.87
CA ASP A 169 48.23 16.53 86.76
C ASP A 169 47.05 17.17 87.53
N ASN A 170 46.52 18.31 87.06
CA ASN A 170 45.44 19.01 87.73
C ASN A 170 44.10 18.33 87.45
N ALA A 171 43.76 17.35 88.27
CA ALA A 171 42.51 16.60 88.19
C ALA A 171 41.27 17.50 88.29
N GLY A 172 41.33 18.59 89.07
CA GLY A 172 40.23 19.55 89.20
C GLY A 172 39.98 20.32 87.91
N LEU A 173 41.04 20.76 87.23
CA LEU A 173 40.97 21.39 85.90
C LEU A 173 40.46 20.41 84.84
N LEU A 174 40.98 19.19 84.80
CA LEU A 174 40.51 18.17 83.87
C LEU A 174 39.03 17.84 84.07
N THR A 175 38.59 17.61 85.31
CA THR A 175 37.18 17.31 85.62
C THR A 175 36.26 18.45 85.21
N SER A 176 36.73 19.69 85.41
CA SER A 176 35.99 20.89 85.01
C SER A 176 35.90 21.02 83.49
N LEU A 177 36.99 20.74 82.76
CA LEU A 177 37.01 20.72 81.30
C LEU A 177 36.15 19.61 80.72
N LEU A 178 36.18 18.40 81.31
CA LEU A 178 35.33 17.27 80.93
C LEU A 178 33.84 17.62 80.99
N ARG A 179 33.41 18.16 82.13
CA ARG A 179 32.01 18.58 82.34
C ARG A 179 31.63 19.74 81.41
N GLY A 180 32.54 20.70 81.21
CA GLY A 180 32.30 21.88 80.38
C GLY A 180 32.26 21.60 78.87
N SER A 181 33.02 20.60 78.40
CA SER A 181 33.11 20.25 76.97
C SER A 181 32.15 19.14 76.55
N ASN A 182 31.38 18.57 77.48
CA ASN A 182 30.52 17.40 77.24
C ASN A 182 31.28 16.28 76.52
N SER A 183 32.50 16.00 76.97
CA SER A 183 33.39 14.99 76.39
C SER A 183 33.57 13.83 77.35
N ASP A 184 33.78 12.64 76.81
CA ASP A 184 34.03 11.44 77.61
C ASP A 184 35.43 11.51 78.25
N ASP A 185 36.40 12.02 77.49
CA ASP A 185 37.78 12.21 77.94
C ASP A 185 38.39 13.52 77.43
N VAL A 186 39.38 14.03 78.16
CA VAL A 186 40.14 15.24 77.84
C VAL A 186 41.63 15.00 78.09
N ILE A 187 42.45 15.45 77.14
CA ILE A 187 43.91 15.49 77.26
C ILE A 187 44.37 16.94 77.12
N LEU A 188 45.17 17.42 78.05
CA LEU A 188 45.82 18.73 77.99
C LEU A 188 47.28 18.55 77.56
N LYS A 189 47.66 19.25 76.48
CA LYS A 189 49.04 19.31 75.99
C LYS A 189 49.62 20.70 76.14
N TYR A 190 50.91 20.76 76.42
CA TYR A 190 51.73 21.96 76.28
C TYR A 190 52.80 21.70 75.22
N GLY A 191 52.65 22.31 74.05
CA GLY A 191 53.42 21.95 72.85
C GLY A 191 53.20 20.48 72.48
N ASP A 192 54.26 19.68 72.50
CA ASP A 192 54.20 18.26 72.18
C ASP A 192 54.04 17.32 73.39
N ALA A 193 54.23 17.83 74.60
CA ALA A 193 54.10 17.06 75.83
C ALA A 193 52.65 16.98 76.30
N VAL A 194 52.21 15.80 76.75
CA VAL A 194 50.95 15.66 77.49
C VAL A 194 51.23 15.98 78.95
N ILE A 195 50.56 16.99 79.48
CA ILE A 195 50.78 17.49 80.85
C ILE A 195 49.68 17.03 81.82
N ALA A 196 48.50 16.71 81.30
CA ALA A 196 47.40 16.15 82.09
C ALA A 196 46.47 15.33 81.19
N SER A 197 45.91 14.23 81.69
CA SER A 197 44.98 13.36 80.97
C SER A 197 43.91 12.83 81.91
N SER A 198 42.65 12.82 81.48
CA SER A 198 41.56 12.15 82.21
C SER A 198 41.42 10.66 81.93
N ILE A 199 42.07 10.17 80.87
CA ILE A 199 41.90 8.80 80.39
C ILE A 199 42.33 7.82 81.48
N SER A 200 41.39 6.96 81.89
CA SER A 200 41.67 5.85 82.80
C SER A 200 42.28 4.67 82.05
N SER A 201 43.06 3.83 82.74
CA SER A 201 43.73 2.68 82.12
C SER A 201 42.80 1.53 81.68
N ASP A 202 41.49 1.62 81.96
CA ASP A 202 40.51 0.53 81.74
C ASP A 202 39.56 0.83 80.55
N ASP A 203 39.81 1.89 79.80
CA ASP A 203 38.96 2.33 78.70
C ASP A 203 39.32 1.71 77.33
N SER A 204 38.35 1.73 76.41
CA SER A 204 38.44 1.16 75.04
C SER A 204 39.56 1.72 74.14
N TYR A 205 40.28 2.74 74.60
CA TYR A 205 41.44 3.37 73.96
C TYR A 205 42.44 3.79 75.03
N THR A 206 43.73 3.76 74.69
CA THR A 206 44.82 4.21 75.58
C THR A 206 45.31 5.61 75.20
N GLN A 207 45.92 6.33 76.14
CA GLN A 207 46.57 7.62 75.86
C GLN A 207 47.55 7.54 74.66
N ALA A 208 48.33 6.45 74.57
CA ALA A 208 49.24 6.23 73.44
C ALA A 208 48.51 6.07 72.10
N SER A 209 47.35 5.41 72.10
CA SER A 209 46.51 5.26 70.89
C SER A 209 45.86 6.57 70.47
N VAL A 210 45.46 7.43 71.41
CA VAL A 210 44.89 8.76 71.08
C VAL A 210 45.98 9.70 70.57
N VAL A 211 47.18 9.67 71.17
CA VAL A 211 48.32 10.47 70.72
C VAL A 211 48.82 10.03 69.33
N SER A 212 48.76 8.74 69.00
CA SER A 212 49.08 8.27 67.64
C SER A 212 48.03 8.67 66.61
N VAL A 213 46.73 8.67 66.97
CA VAL A 213 45.63 9.20 66.14
C VAL A 213 45.88 10.68 65.83
N ILE A 214 46.25 11.48 66.84
CA ILE A 214 46.55 12.91 66.69
C ILE A 214 47.73 13.14 65.73
N LYS A 215 48.77 12.31 65.79
CA LYS A 215 49.99 12.48 64.97
C LYS A 215 49.87 11.98 63.53
N SER A 216 49.09 10.93 63.29
CA SER A 216 49.00 10.29 61.98
C SER A 216 47.89 10.85 61.09
N GLY A 217 46.88 11.53 61.66
CA GLY A 217 45.71 12.01 60.92
C GLY A 217 44.83 10.90 60.30
N GLU A 218 45.28 9.64 60.38
CA GLU A 218 44.70 8.46 59.78
C GLU A 218 44.69 7.33 60.79
N VAL A 219 43.80 7.41 61.78
CA VAL A 219 43.37 6.21 62.50
C VAL A 219 41.87 6.27 62.68
N ASP A 220 41.21 5.41 61.92
CA ASP A 220 39.87 4.86 62.07
C ASP A 220 38.89 5.71 62.92
N LEU A 221 38.24 6.67 62.25
CA LEU A 221 37.06 7.45 62.68
C LEU A 221 35.87 6.59 63.17
N ASN A 222 36.05 5.29 63.35
CA ASN A 222 34.98 4.35 63.54
C ASN A 222 34.40 4.41 64.95
N LYS A 223 35.12 4.84 65.99
CA LYS A 223 34.61 4.71 67.37
C LYS A 223 34.66 5.98 68.21
N ILE A 224 35.62 6.87 67.93
CA ILE A 224 35.83 8.09 68.71
C ILE A 224 36.02 9.31 67.80
N LEU A 225 35.48 10.44 68.24
CA LEU A 225 35.71 11.76 67.69
C LEU A 225 36.72 12.49 68.56
N VAL A 226 37.87 12.86 67.99
CA VAL A 226 38.89 13.66 68.67
C VAL A 226 38.83 15.08 68.15
N THR A 227 38.58 16.04 69.03
CA THR A 227 38.52 17.47 68.72
C THR A 227 39.73 18.16 69.32
N GLU A 228 40.57 18.75 68.48
CA GLU A 228 41.69 19.58 68.89
C GLU A 228 41.25 21.02 69.11
N THR A 229 41.55 21.57 70.29
CA THR A 229 41.19 22.94 70.66
C THR A 229 42.41 23.69 71.17
N PRO A 230 43.05 24.54 70.34
CA PRO A 230 44.12 25.40 70.82
C PRO A 230 43.54 26.47 71.76
N LEU A 231 44.17 26.63 72.92
CA LEU A 231 43.80 27.66 73.88
C LEU A 231 44.65 28.91 73.67
N SER A 232 44.02 30.07 73.82
CA SER A 232 44.68 31.37 73.77
C SER A 232 44.68 32.01 75.15
N ILE A 233 45.76 32.68 75.52
CA ILE A 233 45.86 33.41 76.78
C ILE A 233 45.94 34.89 76.45
N GLY A 234 44.87 35.62 76.77
CA GLY A 234 44.69 36.99 76.28
C GLY A 234 44.63 37.03 74.75
N SER A 235 45.50 37.82 74.13
CA SER A 235 45.59 37.98 72.67
C SER A 235 46.68 37.14 72.00
N GLN A 236 47.35 36.24 72.73
CA GLN A 236 48.43 35.40 72.20
C GLN A 236 48.00 33.93 72.14
N LEU A 237 48.32 33.26 71.03
CA LEU A 237 48.21 31.81 70.95
C LEU A 237 49.16 31.20 71.99
N SER A 238 48.60 30.43 72.91
CA SER A 238 49.41 29.71 73.87
C SER A 238 49.87 28.38 73.28
N LYS A 239 50.88 27.75 73.89
CA LYS A 239 51.26 26.37 73.55
C LYS A 239 50.28 25.34 74.12
N LEU A 240 49.20 25.76 74.78
CA LEU A 240 48.22 24.86 75.38
C LEU A 240 47.19 24.43 74.35
N THR A 241 47.00 23.13 74.25
CA THR A 241 45.98 22.53 73.39
C THR A 241 45.21 21.49 74.20
N VAL A 242 43.88 21.57 74.14
CA VAL A 242 42.97 20.61 74.75
C VAL A 242 42.44 19.69 73.66
N TYR A 243 42.65 18.39 73.83
CA TYR A 243 42.04 17.36 73.00
C TYR A 243 40.84 16.79 73.74
N SER A 244 39.66 16.95 73.15
CA SER A 244 38.40 16.40 73.67
C SER A 244 38.02 15.15 72.89
N ILE A 245 37.76 14.05 73.60
CA ILE A 245 37.41 12.75 73.02
C ILE A 245 35.95 12.45 73.32
N GLN A 246 35.18 12.12 72.28
CA GLN A 246 33.77 11.74 72.37
C GLN A 246 33.52 10.41 71.65
N ARG A 247 32.85 9.46 72.31
CA ARG A 247 32.37 8.22 71.71
C ARG A 247 31.15 8.53 70.86
N ASN A 248 31.13 8.07 69.61
CA ASN A 248 30.00 8.32 68.71
C ASN A 248 29.34 7.02 68.23
N PRO A 249 28.57 6.34 69.09
CA PRO A 249 27.88 5.10 68.71
C PRO A 249 26.81 5.34 67.63
N GLY A 250 26.27 6.56 67.53
CA GLY A 250 25.26 6.94 66.55
C GLY A 250 25.75 6.83 65.10
N ILE A 251 26.96 7.32 64.81
CA ILE A 251 27.55 7.23 63.47
C ILE A 251 27.81 5.76 63.08
N LEU A 252 28.23 4.93 64.02
CA LEU A 252 28.48 3.51 63.76
C LEU A 252 27.18 2.75 63.45
N ALA A 253 26.12 3.02 64.24
CA ALA A 253 24.79 2.44 64.01
C ALA A 253 24.19 2.90 62.68
N LEU A 254 24.32 4.18 62.34
CA LEU A 254 23.86 4.75 61.07
C LEU A 254 24.54 4.08 59.88
N ARG A 255 25.88 3.92 59.93
CA ARG A 255 26.64 3.25 58.87
C ARG A 255 26.22 1.79 58.69
N ASN A 256 26.09 1.03 59.79
CA ASN A 256 25.73 -0.39 59.71
C ASN A 256 24.30 -0.58 59.18
N SER A 257 23.35 0.23 59.65
CA SER A 257 21.99 0.27 59.10
C SER A 257 22.02 0.58 57.60
N TYR A 258 22.83 1.55 57.18
CA TYR A 258 22.94 1.94 55.78
C TYR A 258 23.53 0.84 54.87
N LEU A 259 24.61 0.17 55.30
CA LEU A 259 25.19 -0.97 54.57
C LEU A 259 24.18 -2.12 54.44
N PHE A 260 23.41 -2.39 55.49
CA PHE A 260 22.34 -3.38 55.47
C PHE A 260 21.28 -3.04 54.41
N TRP A 261 20.81 -1.78 54.37
CA TRP A 261 19.80 -1.36 53.39
C TRP A 261 20.30 -1.38 51.95
N ILE A 262 21.57 -1.03 51.67
CA ILE A 262 22.17 -1.19 50.34
C ILE A 262 22.16 -2.67 49.92
N PHE A 263 22.63 -3.55 50.79
CA PHE A 263 22.68 -4.98 50.52
C PHE A 263 21.28 -5.55 50.25
N LEU A 264 20.31 -5.21 51.09
CA LEU A 264 18.92 -5.64 50.93
C LEU A 264 18.33 -5.15 49.59
N SER A 265 18.56 -3.89 49.22
CA SER A 265 18.12 -3.33 47.94
C SER A 265 18.71 -4.08 46.76
N PHE A 266 20.02 -4.39 46.80
CA PHE A 266 20.69 -5.17 45.77
C PHE A 266 20.09 -6.58 45.61
N VAL A 267 19.79 -7.25 46.72
CA VAL A 267 19.14 -8.57 46.73
C VAL A 267 17.73 -8.49 46.13
N VAL A 268 16.92 -7.50 46.53
CA VAL A 268 15.55 -7.32 46.02
C VAL A 268 15.55 -7.05 44.51
N ILE A 269 16.45 -6.19 44.02
CA ILE A 269 16.59 -5.90 42.59
C ILE A 269 16.97 -7.16 41.82
N THR A 270 17.91 -7.95 42.34
CA THR A 270 18.37 -9.19 41.71
C THR A 270 17.24 -10.22 41.64
N ILE A 271 16.52 -10.44 42.75
CA ILE A 271 15.37 -11.37 42.80
C ILE A 271 14.28 -10.92 41.82
N THR A 272 13.93 -9.63 41.84
CA THR A 272 12.90 -9.08 40.95
C THR A 272 13.29 -9.23 39.48
N SER A 273 14.57 -9.00 39.14
CA SER A 273 15.11 -9.23 37.80
C SER A 273 15.01 -10.69 37.38
N VAL A 274 15.35 -11.63 38.27
CA VAL A 274 15.25 -13.07 37.99
C VAL A 274 13.80 -13.51 37.79
N ILE A 275 12.89 -13.06 38.67
CA ILE A 275 11.46 -13.37 38.59
C ILE A 275 10.86 -12.80 37.31
N THR A 276 11.09 -11.52 37.02
CA THR A 276 10.55 -10.86 35.82
C THR A 276 11.08 -11.53 34.55
N ARG A 277 12.37 -11.87 34.50
CA ARG A 277 12.96 -12.60 33.36
C ARG A 277 12.35 -13.99 33.19
N ARG A 278 12.19 -14.76 34.28
CA ARG A 278 11.55 -16.08 34.23
C ARG A 278 10.09 -16.00 33.79
N TRP A 279 9.35 -15.04 34.33
CA TRP A 279 7.94 -14.83 33.98
C TRP A 279 7.76 -14.41 32.52
N LEU A 280 8.55 -13.43 32.05
CA LEU A 280 8.50 -12.95 30.68
C LEU A 280 8.86 -14.07 29.69
N ASN A 281 9.97 -14.78 29.92
CA ASN A 281 10.37 -15.91 29.09
C ASN A 281 9.27 -16.96 29.04
N SER A 282 8.73 -17.37 30.19
CA SER A 282 7.67 -18.38 30.24
C SER A 282 6.42 -17.94 29.49
N ARG A 283 6.04 -16.66 29.61
CA ARG A 283 4.88 -16.10 28.90
C ARG A 283 5.10 -16.08 27.38
N VAL A 284 6.26 -15.59 26.94
CA VAL A 284 6.63 -15.54 25.52
C VAL A 284 6.69 -16.94 24.92
N THR A 285 7.35 -17.89 25.59
CA THR A 285 7.48 -19.27 25.09
C THR A 285 6.12 -19.95 24.95
N LYS A 286 5.21 -19.78 25.92
CA LYS A 286 3.85 -20.35 25.85
C LYS A 286 3.06 -19.79 24.67
N GLU A 287 3.07 -18.47 24.47
CA GLU A 287 2.32 -17.85 23.38
C GLU A 287 2.94 -18.12 22.01
N LEU A 288 4.28 -18.16 21.92
CA LEU A 288 4.98 -18.56 20.71
C LEU A 288 4.70 -20.02 20.35
N ALA A 289 4.63 -20.92 21.34
CA ALA A 289 4.29 -22.32 21.11
C ALA A 289 2.89 -22.49 20.50
N LYS A 290 1.89 -21.71 20.95
CA LYS A 290 0.56 -21.70 20.32
C LYS A 290 0.63 -21.34 18.84
N LEU A 291 1.41 -20.31 18.49
CA LEU A 291 1.62 -19.89 17.10
C LEU A 291 2.34 -20.97 16.28
N MET A 292 3.36 -21.62 16.83
CA MET A 292 4.08 -22.71 16.14
C MET A 292 3.22 -23.97 15.95
N VAL A 293 2.37 -24.31 16.92
CA VAL A 293 1.42 -25.43 16.78
C VAL A 293 0.43 -25.13 15.66
N TYR A 294 -0.11 -23.91 15.64
CA TYR A 294 -1.00 -23.47 14.58
C TYR A 294 -0.36 -23.56 13.19
N THR A 295 0.84 -23.01 12.99
CA THR A 295 1.52 -23.07 11.69
C THR A 295 1.85 -24.49 11.24
N ARG A 296 2.16 -25.39 12.18
CA ARG A 296 2.40 -26.81 11.88
C ARG A 296 1.13 -27.53 11.44
N ILE A 297 0.00 -27.25 12.09
CA ILE A 297 -1.30 -27.83 11.72
C ILE A 297 -1.75 -27.28 10.35
N ALA A 298 -1.66 -25.96 10.15
CA ALA A 298 -2.00 -25.34 8.87
C ALA A 298 -1.11 -25.80 7.71
N GLY A 299 0.15 -26.14 7.98
CA GLY A 299 1.08 -26.65 6.97
C GLY A 299 0.90 -28.12 6.59
N ASN A 300 0.36 -28.96 7.48
CA ASN A 300 0.28 -30.41 7.28
C ASN A 300 -1.14 -30.95 7.05
N THR A 301 -2.19 -30.22 7.43
CA THR A 301 -3.56 -30.74 7.43
C THR A 301 -4.48 -29.86 6.58
N GLN A 302 -5.24 -30.47 5.66
CA GLN A 302 -6.26 -29.80 4.84
C GLN A 302 -7.48 -29.26 5.62
N LYS A 303 -7.50 -29.40 6.96
CA LYS A 303 -8.54 -28.83 7.82
C LYS A 303 -7.98 -27.62 8.56
N PHE A 304 -8.47 -26.45 8.19
CA PHE A 304 -8.12 -25.19 8.84
C PHE A 304 -8.98 -25.01 10.09
N GLU A 305 -8.34 -25.05 11.26
CA GLU A 305 -8.95 -24.52 12.49
C GLU A 305 -8.59 -23.04 12.65
N HIS A 306 -9.48 -22.24 13.24
CA HIS A 306 -9.24 -20.82 13.46
C HIS A 306 -8.14 -20.61 14.52
N PHE A 307 -7.22 -19.67 14.30
CA PHE A 307 -6.21 -19.33 15.29
C PHE A 307 -6.87 -18.83 16.58
N SER A 308 -6.66 -19.53 17.70
CA SER A 308 -7.32 -19.29 18.99
C SER A 308 -6.93 -17.98 19.69
N GLY A 309 -6.06 -17.18 19.07
CA GLY A 309 -5.65 -15.86 19.55
C GLY A 309 -4.48 -15.89 20.54
N SER A 310 -3.79 -14.75 20.64
CA SER A 310 -2.71 -14.55 21.62
C SER A 310 -2.96 -13.32 22.46
N THR A 311 -2.51 -13.38 23.72
CA THR A 311 -2.54 -12.21 24.62
C THR A 311 -1.43 -11.20 24.32
N ILE A 312 -0.43 -11.59 23.50
CA ILE A 312 0.62 -10.70 23.01
C ILE A 312 0.16 -10.15 21.66
N HIS A 313 0.09 -8.83 21.54
CA HIS A 313 -0.49 -8.16 20.38
C HIS A 313 0.21 -8.56 19.07
N GLU A 314 1.54 -8.60 19.06
CA GLU A 314 2.36 -8.96 17.90
C GLU A 314 2.09 -10.40 17.46
N PHE A 315 2.05 -11.34 18.39
CA PHE A 315 1.76 -12.75 18.08
C PHE A 315 0.32 -12.96 17.64
N ASN A 316 -0.62 -12.18 18.20
CA ASN A 316 -2.01 -12.20 17.78
C ASN A 316 -2.18 -11.66 16.35
N HIS A 317 -1.49 -10.56 16.03
CA HIS A 317 -1.48 -9.98 14.69
C HIS A 317 -0.87 -10.95 13.68
N ILE A 318 0.30 -11.53 13.96
CA ILE A 318 0.94 -12.54 13.09
C ILE A 318 0.04 -13.76 12.91
N GLY A 319 -0.53 -14.29 14.00
CA GLY A 319 -1.42 -15.45 13.96
C GLY A 319 -2.67 -15.22 13.11
N LYS A 320 -3.34 -14.06 13.26
CA LYS A 320 -4.48 -13.68 12.43
C LYS A 320 -4.11 -13.49 10.96
N THR A 321 -3.01 -12.80 10.68
CA THR A 321 -2.55 -12.59 9.30
C THR A 321 -2.22 -13.92 8.62
N LEU A 322 -1.54 -14.83 9.31
CA LEU A 322 -1.27 -16.17 8.80
C LEU A 322 -2.57 -16.94 8.58
N SER A 323 -3.51 -16.89 9.52
CA SER A 323 -4.81 -17.56 9.37
C SER A 323 -5.57 -17.10 8.14
N ASN A 324 -5.72 -15.79 7.96
CA ASN A 324 -6.41 -15.24 6.79
C ASN A 324 -5.68 -15.59 5.49
N THR A 325 -4.35 -15.65 5.50
CA THR A 325 -3.55 -16.01 4.33
C THR A 325 -3.75 -17.48 3.96
N PHE A 326 -3.69 -18.38 4.93
CA PHE A 326 -3.89 -19.81 4.72
C PHE A 326 -5.33 -20.13 4.29
N GLU A 327 -6.33 -19.51 4.91
CA GLU A 327 -7.73 -19.63 4.52
C GLU A 327 -7.94 -19.18 3.07
N ARG A 328 -7.44 -17.99 2.70
CA ARG A 328 -7.50 -17.51 1.32
C ARG A 328 -6.83 -18.45 0.33
N LEU A 329 -5.65 -18.99 0.66
CA LEU A 329 -4.96 -19.95 -0.20
C LEU A 329 -5.80 -21.23 -0.38
N SER A 330 -6.41 -21.73 0.69
CA SER A 330 -7.28 -22.90 0.62
C SER A 330 -8.55 -22.64 -0.17
N GLU A 331 -9.19 -21.48 -0.01
CA GLU A 331 -10.34 -21.09 -0.80
C GLU A 331 -10.00 -20.98 -2.29
N GLN A 332 -8.83 -20.41 -2.61
CA GLN A 332 -8.33 -20.34 -4.00
C GLN A 332 -8.05 -21.73 -4.58
N GLU A 333 -7.43 -22.63 -3.82
CA GLU A 333 -7.17 -24.01 -4.25
C GLU A 333 -8.48 -24.77 -4.47
N LYS A 334 -9.44 -24.63 -3.54
CA LYS A 334 -10.78 -25.23 -3.68
C LYS A 334 -11.53 -24.66 -4.87
N LEU A 335 -11.53 -23.34 -5.06
CA LEU A 335 -12.15 -22.68 -6.20
C LEU A 335 -11.55 -23.18 -7.52
N PHE A 336 -10.23 -23.34 -7.59
CA PHE A 336 -9.57 -23.93 -8.76
C PHE A 336 -10.02 -25.38 -8.99
N GLN A 337 -10.02 -26.22 -7.95
CA GLN A 337 -10.51 -27.61 -8.07
C GLN A 337 -11.98 -27.67 -8.51
N ASP A 338 -12.83 -26.80 -7.96
CA ASP A 338 -14.26 -26.72 -8.31
C ASP A 338 -14.43 -26.25 -9.77
N LEU A 339 -13.76 -25.18 -10.19
CA LEU A 339 -13.79 -24.73 -11.59
C LEU A 339 -13.29 -25.80 -12.55
N PHE A 340 -12.22 -26.51 -12.20
CA PHE A 340 -11.68 -27.60 -13.00
C PHE A 340 -12.66 -28.79 -13.08
N ASN A 341 -13.20 -29.23 -11.94
CA ASN A 341 -14.06 -30.42 -11.85
C ASN A 341 -15.48 -30.21 -12.38
N PHE A 342 -16.06 -29.02 -12.18
CA PHE A 342 -17.41 -28.68 -12.64
C PHE A 342 -17.45 -28.07 -14.05
N SER A 343 -16.30 -27.84 -14.69
CA SER A 343 -16.24 -27.45 -16.09
C SER A 343 -16.93 -28.50 -16.97
N LEU A 344 -17.86 -28.04 -17.82
CA LEU A 344 -18.55 -28.88 -18.79
C LEU A 344 -17.67 -29.28 -19.99
N SER A 345 -16.62 -28.49 -20.26
CA SER A 345 -15.63 -28.80 -21.29
C SER A 345 -14.63 -29.83 -20.77
N PRO A 346 -14.24 -30.83 -21.59
CA PRO A 346 -13.08 -31.67 -21.34
C PRO A 346 -11.81 -30.84 -21.10
N ILE A 347 -11.17 -31.02 -19.95
CA ILE A 347 -9.89 -30.38 -19.62
C ILE A 347 -8.90 -31.45 -19.14
N ILE A 348 -7.70 -31.45 -19.73
CA ILE A 348 -6.60 -32.34 -19.37
C ILE A 348 -5.34 -31.49 -19.19
N VAL A 349 -4.61 -31.75 -18.10
CA VAL A 349 -3.32 -31.14 -17.82
C VAL A 349 -2.24 -32.18 -18.07
N TRP A 350 -1.28 -31.85 -18.92
CA TRP A 350 -0.17 -32.71 -19.31
C TRP A 350 1.14 -32.22 -18.69
N THR A 351 2.03 -33.15 -18.40
CA THR A 351 3.41 -32.88 -18.01
C THR A 351 4.29 -32.62 -19.24
N GLU A 352 5.51 -32.16 -19.01
CA GLU A 352 6.55 -32.00 -20.05
C GLU A 352 6.84 -33.30 -20.81
N ASN A 353 6.67 -34.47 -20.17
CA ASN A 353 6.88 -35.77 -20.80
C ASN A 353 5.64 -36.29 -21.55
N SER A 354 4.67 -35.42 -21.85
CA SER A 354 3.38 -35.77 -22.49
C SER A 354 2.59 -36.85 -21.72
N THR A 355 2.74 -36.89 -20.39
CA THR A 355 1.91 -37.73 -19.51
C THR A 355 0.80 -36.90 -18.86
N ILE A 356 -0.36 -37.51 -18.61
CA ILE A 356 -1.48 -36.80 -17.97
C ILE A 356 -1.17 -36.60 -16.49
N LEU A 357 -1.15 -35.34 -16.05
CA LEU A 357 -1.04 -34.95 -14.65
C LEU A 357 -2.42 -34.92 -13.97
N GLN A 358 -3.42 -34.37 -14.65
CA GLN A 358 -4.76 -34.21 -14.11
C GLN A 358 -5.81 -34.25 -15.22
N ILE A 359 -6.95 -34.87 -14.93
CA ILE A 359 -8.08 -34.98 -15.86
C ILE A 359 -9.40 -34.67 -15.15
N ASN A 360 -10.17 -33.73 -15.71
CA ASN A 360 -11.45 -33.36 -15.13
C ASN A 360 -12.55 -34.41 -15.44
N PRO A 361 -13.67 -34.41 -14.69
CA PRO A 361 -14.79 -35.33 -14.92
C PRO A 361 -15.35 -35.25 -16.36
N ALA A 362 -15.50 -34.05 -16.94
CA ALA A 362 -15.99 -33.90 -18.30
C ALA A 362 -15.10 -34.60 -19.34
N ALA A 363 -13.78 -34.50 -19.21
CA ALA A 363 -12.84 -35.22 -20.07
C ALA A 363 -12.89 -36.72 -19.86
N ARG A 364 -13.03 -37.18 -18.60
CA ARG A 364 -13.25 -38.61 -18.32
C ARG A 364 -14.50 -39.15 -19.00
N LYS A 365 -15.60 -38.41 -18.94
CA LYS A 365 -16.85 -38.77 -19.61
C LYS A 365 -16.71 -38.78 -21.13
N ALA A 366 -16.14 -37.73 -21.72
CA ALA A 366 -15.93 -37.62 -23.17
C ALA A 366 -15.03 -38.74 -23.72
N LEU A 367 -14.00 -39.13 -22.96
CA LEU A 367 -13.07 -40.21 -23.30
C LEU A 367 -13.55 -41.61 -22.89
N GLY A 368 -14.76 -41.75 -22.33
CA GLY A 368 -15.33 -43.04 -21.94
C GLY A 368 -14.71 -43.71 -20.71
N LEU A 369 -13.95 -42.96 -19.90
CA LEU A 369 -13.20 -43.45 -18.74
C LEU A 369 -14.07 -43.73 -17.50
N GLU A 370 -15.37 -43.44 -17.51
CA GLU A 370 -16.26 -43.67 -16.35
C GLU A 370 -16.75 -45.13 -16.22
N ARG A 371 -16.62 -45.97 -17.25
CA ARG A 371 -17.34 -47.26 -17.32
C ARG A 371 -16.58 -48.50 -16.80
N ASN A 372 -15.29 -48.45 -16.50
CA ASN A 372 -14.54 -49.59 -15.96
C ASN A 372 -13.41 -49.14 -15.01
N ALA A 373 -13.22 -49.84 -13.89
CA ALA A 373 -12.26 -49.48 -12.84
C ALA A 373 -10.77 -49.64 -13.24
N ASP A 374 -10.47 -50.19 -14.43
CA ASP A 374 -9.13 -50.31 -15.04
C ASP A 374 -9.06 -49.63 -16.43
N SER A 375 -9.66 -48.45 -16.58
CA SER A 375 -9.88 -47.79 -17.88
C SER A 375 -8.65 -47.13 -18.54
N SER A 376 -7.43 -47.41 -18.09
CA SER A 376 -6.21 -46.90 -18.76
C SER A 376 -5.97 -47.56 -20.13
N ASP A 377 -6.61 -48.71 -20.40
CA ASP A 377 -6.42 -49.53 -21.61
C ASP A 377 -7.58 -49.43 -22.62
N ALA A 378 -8.52 -48.48 -22.44
CA ALA A 378 -9.60 -48.30 -23.40
C ALA A 378 -9.06 -47.83 -24.76
N GLN A 379 -9.32 -48.59 -25.83
CA GLN A 379 -8.83 -48.29 -27.19
C GLN A 379 -9.07 -46.84 -27.66
N PRO A 380 -10.26 -46.22 -27.45
CA PRO A 380 -10.49 -44.82 -27.82
C PRO A 380 -9.62 -43.82 -27.04
N PHE A 381 -9.33 -44.13 -25.77
CA PHE A 381 -8.49 -43.29 -24.92
C PHE A 381 -7.01 -43.40 -25.33
N LEU A 382 -6.52 -44.62 -25.60
CA LEU A 382 -5.15 -44.84 -26.07
C LEU A 382 -4.91 -44.17 -27.43
N GLN A 383 -5.87 -44.26 -28.36
CA GLN A 383 -5.80 -43.59 -29.66
C GLN A 383 -5.79 -42.07 -29.50
N PHE A 384 -6.69 -41.52 -28.67
CA PHE A 384 -6.71 -40.09 -28.37
C PHE A 384 -5.37 -39.61 -27.77
N VAL A 385 -4.83 -40.35 -26.80
CA VAL A 385 -3.54 -40.00 -26.18
C VAL A 385 -2.41 -40.03 -27.20
N ASP A 386 -2.40 -40.98 -28.14
CA ASP A 386 -1.37 -41.07 -29.17
C ASP A 386 -1.46 -39.90 -30.18
N GLU A 387 -2.67 -39.57 -30.64
CA GLU A 387 -2.90 -38.41 -31.51
C GLU A 387 -2.54 -37.08 -30.82
N MET A 388 -2.83 -36.96 -29.53
CA MET A 388 -2.55 -35.76 -28.75
C MET A 388 -1.10 -35.62 -28.32
N LYS A 389 -0.35 -36.72 -28.12
CA LYS A 389 1.08 -36.68 -27.74
C LYS A 389 1.91 -35.82 -28.68
N VAL A 390 1.71 -35.97 -29.99
CA VAL A 390 2.43 -35.19 -31.02
C VAL A 390 2.12 -33.70 -30.89
N GLN A 391 0.89 -33.35 -30.50
CA GLN A 391 0.44 -31.97 -30.36
C GLN A 391 0.90 -31.37 -29.02
N VAL A 392 0.89 -32.15 -27.94
CA VAL A 392 1.42 -31.74 -26.63
C VAL A 392 2.92 -31.47 -26.71
N ASP A 393 3.69 -32.30 -27.42
CA ASP A 393 5.12 -32.08 -27.63
C ASP A 393 5.40 -30.79 -28.40
N LYS A 394 4.64 -30.51 -29.46
CA LYS A 394 4.71 -29.22 -30.18
C LYS A 394 4.34 -28.03 -29.28
N ALA A 395 3.34 -28.18 -28.42
CA ALA A 395 2.93 -27.14 -27.47
C ALA A 395 3.98 -26.86 -26.38
N ASN A 396 4.74 -27.88 -25.95
CA ASN A 396 5.88 -27.73 -25.03
C ASN A 396 7.02 -26.86 -25.61
N HIS A 397 7.13 -26.82 -26.94
CA HIS A 397 8.07 -25.97 -27.67
C HIS A 397 7.56 -24.54 -27.93
N GLY A 398 6.42 -24.14 -27.33
CA GLY A 398 5.91 -22.76 -27.34
C GLY A 398 4.89 -22.44 -28.42
N VAL A 399 4.42 -23.44 -29.17
CA VAL A 399 3.38 -23.26 -30.18
C VAL A 399 2.00 -23.37 -29.53
N THR A 400 1.15 -22.36 -29.66
CA THR A 400 -0.27 -22.49 -29.28
C THR A 400 -0.98 -23.23 -30.40
N ILE A 401 -1.57 -24.38 -30.10
CA ILE A 401 -2.27 -25.18 -31.10
C ILE A 401 -3.75 -24.99 -30.90
N THR A 402 -4.44 -24.51 -31.93
CA THR A 402 -5.88 -24.25 -31.90
C THR A 402 -6.55 -25.02 -33.02
N GLY A 403 -7.75 -25.55 -32.74
CA GLY A 403 -8.60 -26.12 -33.79
C GLY A 403 -8.27 -27.55 -34.22
N ILE A 404 -7.69 -28.39 -33.36
CA ILE A 404 -7.51 -29.80 -33.72
C ILE A 404 -8.82 -30.54 -33.53
N ASP A 405 -9.44 -30.96 -34.64
CA ASP A 405 -10.66 -31.75 -34.60
C ASP A 405 -10.31 -33.23 -34.47
N VAL A 406 -10.65 -33.80 -33.32
CA VAL A 406 -10.42 -35.22 -33.01
C VAL A 406 -11.77 -35.91 -32.90
N PRO A 407 -12.08 -36.88 -33.77
CA PRO A 407 -13.26 -37.72 -33.63
C PRO A 407 -13.07 -38.69 -32.46
N ILE A 408 -13.98 -38.67 -31.50
CA ILE A 408 -13.99 -39.55 -30.33
C ILE A 408 -15.36 -40.24 -30.30
N ASN A 409 -15.39 -41.52 -30.67
CA ASN A 409 -16.62 -42.28 -30.92
C ASN A 409 -17.50 -41.59 -31.99
N ASP A 410 -18.76 -41.28 -31.67
CA ASP A 410 -19.71 -40.60 -32.57
C ASP A 410 -19.66 -39.07 -32.48
N MET A 411 -18.78 -38.50 -31.63
CA MET A 411 -18.66 -37.06 -31.42
C MET A 411 -17.36 -36.52 -31.99
N VAL A 412 -17.36 -35.26 -32.42
CA VAL A 412 -16.16 -34.54 -32.86
C VAL A 412 -15.84 -33.46 -31.85
N TYR A 413 -14.65 -33.54 -31.26
CA TYR A 413 -14.16 -32.53 -30.31
C TYR A 413 -13.06 -31.69 -30.95
N ARG A 414 -13.19 -30.37 -30.83
CA ARG A 414 -12.15 -29.41 -31.18
C ARG A 414 -11.28 -29.15 -29.96
N TRP A 415 -10.00 -29.49 -30.05
CA TRP A 415 -9.03 -29.34 -28.97
C TRP A 415 -8.12 -28.13 -29.18
N ASN A 416 -7.93 -27.38 -28.08
CA ASN A 416 -6.98 -26.27 -27.99
C ASN A 416 -5.94 -26.60 -26.92
N LEU A 417 -4.66 -26.41 -27.24
CA LEU A 417 -3.53 -26.67 -26.36
C LEU A 417 -2.75 -25.38 -26.11
N SER A 418 -2.53 -25.08 -24.83
CA SER A 418 -1.75 -23.93 -24.37
C SER A 418 -0.71 -24.36 -23.35
N SER A 419 0.53 -23.90 -23.49
CA SER A 419 1.57 -24.11 -22.48
C SER A 419 1.43 -23.12 -21.32
N ILE A 420 1.62 -23.63 -20.10
CA ILE A 420 1.57 -22.87 -18.85
C ILE A 420 2.91 -23.07 -18.16
N GLN A 421 3.62 -21.97 -17.88
CA GLN A 421 4.85 -21.99 -17.09
C GLN A 421 4.53 -21.87 -15.61
N THR A 422 5.03 -22.81 -14.82
CA THR A 422 4.96 -22.72 -13.35
C THR A 422 6.18 -22.02 -12.78
N ARG A 423 6.07 -21.47 -11.56
CA ARG A 423 7.16 -20.76 -10.85
C ARG A 423 8.45 -21.57 -10.63
N LYS A 424 8.44 -22.90 -10.88
CA LYS A 424 9.57 -23.83 -10.73
C LYS A 424 10.18 -24.27 -12.06
N ASP A 425 9.96 -23.51 -13.14
CA ASP A 425 10.45 -23.81 -14.50
C ASP A 425 9.91 -25.12 -15.10
N LYS A 426 8.88 -25.72 -14.49
CA LYS A 426 8.15 -26.84 -15.08
C LYS A 426 7.13 -26.31 -16.07
N LYS A 427 7.21 -26.78 -17.31
CA LYS A 427 6.21 -26.57 -18.36
C LYS A 427 5.08 -27.58 -18.21
N LEU A 428 3.86 -27.08 -18.17
CA LEU A 428 2.64 -27.88 -18.23
C LEU A 428 1.89 -27.50 -19.51
N VAL A 429 1.15 -28.43 -20.09
CA VAL A 429 0.25 -28.14 -21.22
C VAL A 429 -1.17 -28.35 -20.77
N LEU A 430 -2.02 -27.35 -20.97
CA LEU A 430 -3.46 -27.45 -20.76
C LEU A 430 -4.12 -27.73 -22.10
N SER A 431 -4.88 -28.82 -22.21
CA SER A 431 -5.71 -29.10 -23.38
C SER A 431 -7.19 -29.00 -23.01
N GLN A 432 -7.94 -28.20 -23.77
CA GLN A 432 -9.38 -28.03 -23.61
C GLN A 432 -10.11 -28.49 -24.87
N GLY A 433 -11.12 -29.33 -24.72
CA GLY A 433 -11.98 -29.82 -25.80
C GLY A 433 -13.33 -29.09 -25.85
N LEU A 434 -13.85 -28.86 -27.06
CA LEU A 434 -15.19 -28.37 -27.32
C LEU A 434 -15.91 -29.33 -28.27
N ASP A 435 -17.09 -29.82 -27.89
CA ASP A 435 -17.93 -30.64 -28.77
C ASP A 435 -18.48 -29.79 -29.93
N ILE A 436 -18.11 -30.15 -31.16
CA ILE A 436 -18.52 -29.48 -32.40
C ILE A 436 -19.35 -30.40 -33.31
N THR A 437 -19.84 -31.54 -32.81
CA THR A 437 -20.52 -32.57 -33.61
C THR A 437 -21.69 -32.00 -34.43
N LYS A 438 -22.58 -31.23 -33.77
CA LYS A 438 -23.73 -30.58 -34.42
C LYS A 438 -23.32 -29.56 -35.48
N LEU A 439 -22.18 -28.89 -35.29
CA LEU A 439 -21.69 -27.89 -36.22
C LEU A 439 -21.24 -28.54 -37.53
N VAL A 440 -20.48 -29.64 -37.43
CA VAL A 440 -20.01 -30.42 -38.57
C VAL A 440 -21.17 -31.07 -39.33
N GLU A 441 -22.18 -31.59 -38.62
CA GLU A 441 -23.38 -32.17 -39.26
C GLU A 441 -24.20 -31.13 -40.02
N ALA A 442 -24.40 -29.93 -39.44
CA ALA A 442 -25.14 -28.85 -40.07
C ALA A 442 -24.45 -28.34 -41.34
N GLU A 443 -23.12 -28.19 -41.31
CA GLU A 443 -22.32 -27.76 -42.47
C GLU A 443 -22.46 -28.75 -43.64
N LYS A 444 -22.37 -30.06 -43.35
CA LYS A 444 -22.52 -31.11 -44.36
C LYS A 444 -23.92 -31.14 -44.99
N GLN A 445 -24.97 -30.89 -44.21
CA GLN A 445 -26.34 -30.82 -44.74
C GLN A 445 -26.55 -29.60 -45.63
N SER A 446 -25.99 -28.44 -45.24
CA SER A 446 -26.08 -27.21 -46.01
C SER A 446 -25.43 -27.32 -47.38
N GLU A 447 -24.23 -27.91 -47.44
CA GLU A 447 -23.49 -28.04 -48.70
C GLU A 447 -24.22 -28.94 -49.70
N LYS A 448 -24.78 -30.06 -49.22
CA LYS A 448 -25.54 -30.98 -50.06
C LYS A 448 -26.79 -30.33 -50.67
N ALA A 449 -27.50 -29.50 -49.90
CA ALA A 449 -28.69 -28.80 -50.39
C ALA A 449 -28.34 -27.78 -51.48
N ARG A 450 -27.19 -27.09 -51.35
CA ARG A 450 -26.69 -26.13 -52.35
C ARG A 450 -26.39 -26.80 -53.68
N GLU A 451 -25.67 -27.92 -53.66
CA GLU A 451 -25.31 -28.69 -54.86
C GLU A 451 -26.51 -29.25 -55.62
N GLU A 452 -27.60 -29.60 -54.91
CA GLU A 452 -28.83 -30.09 -55.54
C GLU A 452 -29.60 -28.96 -56.25
N ALA A 453 -29.63 -27.76 -55.66
CA ALA A 453 -30.29 -26.59 -56.25
C ALA A 453 -29.60 -26.11 -57.54
N GLU A 454 -28.27 -26.02 -57.53
CA GLU A 454 -27.48 -25.57 -58.69
C GLU A 454 -27.64 -26.52 -59.89
N ARG A 455 -27.63 -27.84 -59.65
CA ARG A 455 -27.84 -28.84 -60.70
C ARG A 455 -29.22 -28.75 -61.35
N ALA A 456 -30.26 -28.46 -60.57
CA ALA A 456 -31.61 -28.32 -61.09
C ALA A 456 -31.77 -27.08 -62.00
N ALA A 457 -31.10 -25.97 -61.68
CA ALA A 457 -31.16 -24.73 -62.47
C ALA A 457 -30.51 -24.90 -63.86
N VAL A 458 -29.32 -25.51 -63.93
CA VAL A 458 -28.61 -25.74 -65.20
C VAL A 458 -29.42 -26.65 -66.13
N ALA A 459 -29.97 -27.75 -65.61
CA ALA A 459 -30.74 -28.71 -66.40
C ALA A 459 -32.00 -28.09 -67.05
N ARG A 460 -32.67 -27.15 -66.37
CA ARG A 460 -33.85 -26.46 -66.93
C ARG A 460 -33.50 -25.60 -68.15
N THR A 461 -32.37 -24.91 -68.09
CA THR A 461 -31.93 -24.00 -69.16
C THR A 461 -31.50 -24.77 -70.41
N GLU A 462 -30.73 -25.85 -70.24
CA GLU A 462 -30.31 -26.71 -71.34
C GLU A 462 -31.50 -27.40 -72.03
N PHE A 463 -32.50 -27.81 -71.25
CA PHE A 463 -33.73 -28.41 -71.77
C PHE A 463 -34.48 -27.45 -72.70
N LEU A 464 -34.70 -26.19 -72.27
CA LEU A 464 -35.43 -25.20 -73.07
C LEU A 464 -34.70 -24.85 -74.38
N ALA A 465 -33.37 -24.67 -74.31
CA ALA A 465 -32.56 -24.38 -75.49
C ALA A 465 -32.62 -25.51 -76.53
N LYS A 466 -32.51 -26.76 -76.08
CA LYS A 466 -32.59 -27.94 -76.95
C LYS A 466 -33.97 -28.08 -77.58
N MET A 467 -35.04 -27.95 -76.80
CA MET A 467 -36.42 -28.04 -77.29
C MET A 467 -36.73 -26.99 -78.36
N SER A 468 -36.19 -25.77 -78.22
CA SER A 468 -36.41 -24.74 -79.24
C SER A 468 -35.80 -25.10 -80.60
N HIS A 469 -34.60 -25.66 -80.62
CA HIS A 469 -33.97 -26.12 -81.86
C HIS A 469 -34.74 -27.26 -82.54
N GLU A 470 -35.26 -28.20 -81.74
CA GLU A 470 -36.06 -29.32 -82.22
C GLU A 470 -37.44 -28.91 -82.74
N ILE A 471 -38.02 -27.83 -82.22
CA ILE A 471 -39.31 -27.28 -82.70
C ILE A 471 -39.12 -26.38 -83.93
N ARG A 472 -38.05 -25.59 -84.00
CA ARG A 472 -37.79 -24.65 -85.10
C ARG A 472 -37.63 -25.37 -86.44
N THR A 473 -36.96 -26.50 -86.46
CA THR A 473 -36.62 -27.25 -87.68
C THR A 473 -37.87 -27.75 -88.44
N PRO A 474 -38.81 -28.50 -87.82
CA PRO A 474 -40.04 -28.91 -88.50
C PRO A 474 -40.94 -27.73 -88.85
N LEU A 475 -40.97 -26.68 -88.01
CA LEU A 475 -41.82 -25.51 -88.22
C LEU A 475 -41.39 -24.68 -89.44
N ASN A 476 -40.08 -24.47 -89.63
CA ASN A 476 -39.55 -23.84 -90.83
C ASN A 476 -39.84 -24.66 -92.10
N GLY A 477 -39.86 -25.99 -92.00
CA GLY A 477 -40.28 -26.89 -93.09
C GLY A 477 -41.76 -26.71 -93.46
N ILE A 478 -42.64 -26.65 -92.46
CA ILE A 478 -44.08 -26.41 -92.66
C ILE A 478 -44.32 -25.03 -93.29
N LEU A 479 -43.62 -23.99 -92.83
CA LEU A 479 -43.71 -22.64 -93.40
C LEU A 479 -43.22 -22.59 -94.84
N GLY A 480 -42.08 -23.23 -95.15
CA GLY A 480 -41.55 -23.28 -96.51
C GLY A 480 -42.53 -23.90 -97.50
N ILE A 481 -43.14 -25.03 -97.14
CA ILE A 481 -44.17 -25.68 -97.96
C ILE A 481 -45.43 -24.81 -98.08
N SER A 482 -45.87 -24.19 -96.99
CA SER A 482 -47.06 -23.33 -96.97
C SER A 482 -46.87 -22.10 -97.88
N GLN A 483 -45.70 -21.47 -97.86
CA GLN A 483 -45.38 -20.34 -98.74
C GLN A 483 -45.32 -20.73 -100.23
N LEU A 484 -44.84 -21.94 -100.55
CA LEU A 484 -44.87 -22.47 -101.92
C LEU A 484 -46.31 -22.71 -102.39
N LEU A 485 -47.15 -23.33 -101.55
CA LEU A 485 -48.56 -23.55 -101.84
C LEU A 485 -49.33 -22.24 -102.04
N LYS A 486 -48.99 -21.19 -101.29
CA LYS A 486 -49.59 -19.85 -101.44
C LYS A 486 -49.36 -19.26 -102.83
N LYS A 487 -48.16 -19.46 -103.40
CA LYS A 487 -47.79 -18.97 -104.73
C LYS A 487 -48.57 -19.68 -105.84
N GLU A 488 -48.86 -20.97 -105.68
CA GLU A 488 -49.56 -21.78 -106.68
C GLU A 488 -51.10 -21.74 -106.57
N ALA A 489 -51.66 -21.38 -105.41
CA ALA A 489 -53.10 -21.37 -105.16
C ALA A 489 -53.83 -20.31 -106.02
N LYS A 490 -54.73 -20.75 -106.94
CA LYS A 490 -55.49 -19.84 -107.83
C LYS A 490 -56.82 -19.34 -107.26
N GLN A 491 -57.38 -20.03 -106.26
CA GLN A 491 -58.65 -19.66 -105.64
C GLN A 491 -58.42 -18.88 -104.32
N THR A 492 -59.14 -17.79 -104.14
CA THR A 492 -59.00 -16.87 -102.98
C THR A 492 -59.15 -17.60 -101.64
N ARG A 493 -60.13 -18.51 -101.52
CA ARG A 493 -60.37 -19.31 -100.31
C ARG A 493 -59.16 -20.14 -99.85
N TYR A 494 -58.40 -20.72 -100.78
CA TYR A 494 -57.21 -21.51 -100.41
C TYR A 494 -56.02 -20.61 -100.05
N ARG A 495 -55.91 -19.43 -100.67
CA ARG A 495 -54.92 -18.43 -100.26
C ARG A 495 -55.16 -17.96 -98.84
N GLU A 496 -56.40 -17.63 -98.49
CA GLU A 496 -56.77 -17.23 -97.12
C GLU A 496 -56.45 -18.33 -96.08
N GLN A 497 -56.72 -19.60 -96.40
CA GLN A 497 -56.40 -20.72 -95.50
C GLN A 497 -54.89 -20.94 -95.34
N ILE A 498 -54.12 -20.79 -96.42
CA ILE A 498 -52.67 -20.87 -96.39
C ILE A 498 -52.08 -19.66 -95.66
N ASP A 499 -52.70 -18.49 -95.77
CA ASP A 499 -52.32 -17.29 -95.01
C ASP A 499 -52.49 -17.49 -93.51
N VAL A 500 -53.61 -18.10 -93.09
CA VAL A 500 -53.80 -18.47 -91.69
C VAL A 500 -52.72 -19.46 -91.23
N LEU A 501 -52.34 -20.43 -92.07
CA LEU A 501 -51.29 -21.41 -91.73
C LEU A 501 -49.91 -20.78 -91.62
N CYS A 502 -49.53 -19.93 -92.57
CA CYS A 502 -48.28 -19.16 -92.55
C CYS A 502 -48.21 -18.24 -91.33
N ASN A 503 -49.28 -17.47 -91.08
CA ASN A 503 -49.36 -16.54 -89.96
C ASN A 503 -49.28 -17.29 -88.61
N SER A 504 -49.89 -18.48 -88.51
CA SER A 504 -49.82 -19.31 -87.30
C SER A 504 -48.42 -19.87 -87.06
N GLY A 505 -47.71 -20.27 -88.11
CA GLY A 505 -46.34 -20.77 -87.99
C GLY A 505 -45.33 -19.67 -87.66
N GLU A 506 -45.49 -18.48 -88.25
CA GLU A 506 -44.70 -17.29 -87.93
C GLU A 506 -44.96 -16.82 -86.50
N HIS A 507 -46.22 -16.85 -86.06
CA HIS A 507 -46.60 -16.55 -84.67
C HIS A 507 -45.93 -17.54 -83.70
N LEU A 508 -45.96 -18.84 -83.97
CA LEU A 508 -45.33 -19.84 -83.10
C LEU A 508 -43.80 -19.66 -83.03
N LEU A 509 -43.14 -19.29 -84.14
CA LEU A 509 -41.72 -18.96 -84.13
C LEU A 509 -41.42 -17.72 -83.27
N ALA A 510 -42.27 -16.69 -83.35
CA ALA A 510 -42.14 -15.50 -82.52
C ALA A 510 -42.26 -15.86 -81.03
N VAL A 511 -43.28 -16.62 -80.64
CA VAL A 511 -43.47 -17.07 -79.25
C VAL A 511 -42.31 -17.94 -78.75
N LEU A 512 -41.79 -18.82 -79.61
CA LEU A 512 -40.64 -19.66 -79.26
C LEU A 512 -39.37 -18.85 -79.03
N ASN A 513 -39.14 -17.84 -79.87
CA ASN A 513 -38.00 -16.92 -79.70
C ASN A 513 -38.19 -16.04 -78.45
N ASP A 514 -39.40 -15.58 -78.17
CA ASP A 514 -39.75 -14.84 -76.96
C ASP A 514 -39.45 -15.63 -75.68
N ILE A 515 -39.79 -16.93 -75.65
CA ILE A 515 -39.48 -17.82 -74.51
C ILE A 515 -37.97 -18.00 -74.34
N LEU A 516 -37.24 -18.17 -75.44
CA LEU A 516 -35.78 -18.30 -75.40
C LEU A 516 -35.11 -17.00 -74.93
N ASP A 517 -35.55 -15.85 -75.44
CA ASP A 517 -35.01 -14.56 -75.07
C ASP A 517 -35.30 -14.28 -73.59
N PHE A 518 -36.52 -14.57 -73.11
CA PHE A 518 -36.86 -14.49 -71.69
C PHE A 518 -35.94 -15.38 -70.82
N SER A 519 -35.74 -16.65 -71.21
CA SER A 519 -34.88 -17.58 -70.47
C SER A 519 -33.40 -17.13 -70.44
N LYS A 520 -32.91 -16.51 -71.51
CA LYS A 520 -31.55 -15.95 -71.54
C LYS A 520 -31.40 -14.74 -70.63
N ILE A 521 -32.44 -13.90 -70.56
CA ILE A 521 -32.48 -12.71 -69.72
C ILE A 521 -32.54 -13.09 -68.23
N GLU A 522 -33.39 -14.04 -67.83
CA GLU A 522 -33.46 -14.53 -66.43
C GLU A 522 -32.13 -15.08 -65.92
N ASN A 523 -31.38 -15.77 -66.79
CA ASN A 523 -30.09 -16.34 -66.47
C ASN A 523 -28.91 -15.36 -66.62
N GLY A 524 -29.17 -14.07 -66.87
CA GLY A 524 -28.14 -13.04 -67.03
C GLY A 524 -27.22 -13.22 -68.24
N SER A 525 -27.62 -14.02 -69.22
CA SER A 525 -26.80 -14.46 -70.36
C SER A 525 -27.04 -13.66 -71.66
N PHE A 526 -27.85 -12.60 -71.59
CA PHE A 526 -28.22 -11.76 -72.73
C PHE A 526 -27.12 -10.73 -73.08
N LYS A 527 -26.81 -10.56 -74.37
CA LYS A 527 -25.77 -9.61 -74.86
C LYS A 527 -26.39 -8.59 -75.82
N LEU A 528 -26.04 -7.32 -75.64
CA LEU A 528 -26.43 -6.22 -76.53
C LEU A 528 -25.44 -6.09 -77.71
N GLU A 529 -25.96 -5.82 -78.90
CA GLU A 529 -25.17 -5.56 -80.11
C GLU A 529 -25.45 -4.14 -80.60
N LYS A 530 -24.65 -3.15 -80.15
CA LYS A 530 -24.83 -1.74 -80.53
C LYS A 530 -24.09 -1.42 -81.84
N HIS A 531 -24.76 -0.75 -82.77
CA HIS A 531 -24.18 -0.25 -84.03
C HIS A 531 -24.79 1.09 -84.45
N SER A 532 -24.10 1.81 -85.35
CA SER A 532 -24.59 3.08 -85.89
C SER A 532 -25.60 2.84 -87.01
N PHE A 533 -26.78 3.46 -86.94
CA PHE A 533 -27.80 3.39 -87.99
C PHE A 533 -28.53 4.74 -88.13
N SER A 534 -29.09 5.00 -89.31
CA SER A 534 -29.88 6.22 -89.52
C SER A 534 -31.26 6.08 -88.88
N PHE A 535 -31.70 7.08 -88.11
CA PHE A 535 -33.03 7.09 -87.50
C PHE A 535 -34.15 6.98 -88.56
N LYS A 536 -33.88 7.45 -89.79
CA LYS A 536 -34.76 7.27 -90.94
C LYS A 536 -35.11 5.80 -91.19
N GLU A 537 -34.19 4.87 -90.94
CA GLU A 537 -34.42 3.43 -91.13
C GLU A 537 -35.50 2.91 -90.19
N ILE A 538 -35.54 3.37 -88.94
CA ILE A 538 -36.61 3.02 -87.98
C ILE A 538 -37.93 3.55 -88.49
N VAL A 539 -38.01 4.84 -88.81
CA VAL A 539 -39.25 5.47 -89.29
C VAL A 539 -39.76 4.78 -90.56
N THR A 540 -38.86 4.45 -91.49
CA THR A 540 -39.20 3.76 -92.75
C THR A 540 -39.68 2.33 -92.49
N ALA A 541 -39.04 1.61 -91.57
CA ALA A 541 -39.45 0.26 -91.20
C ALA A 541 -40.86 0.26 -90.55
N LEU A 542 -41.12 1.20 -89.64
CA LEU A 542 -42.44 1.34 -89.02
C LEU A 542 -43.52 1.70 -90.04
N ASP A 543 -43.27 2.69 -90.89
CA ASP A 543 -44.23 3.13 -91.90
C ASP A 543 -44.52 2.02 -92.91
N GLY A 544 -43.48 1.35 -93.42
CA GLY A 544 -43.61 0.27 -94.41
C GLY A 544 -44.34 -0.97 -93.88
N ILE A 545 -44.21 -1.29 -92.60
CA ILE A 545 -44.87 -2.45 -91.98
C ILE A 545 -46.30 -2.09 -91.56
N TYR A 546 -46.50 -0.97 -90.86
CA TYR A 546 -47.76 -0.71 -90.17
C TYR A 546 -48.73 0.19 -90.94
N ARG A 547 -48.28 1.01 -91.91
CA ARG A 547 -49.21 1.80 -92.73
C ARG A 547 -50.17 0.90 -93.53
N PRO A 548 -49.71 -0.19 -94.21
CA PRO A 548 -50.62 -1.10 -94.91
C PRO A 548 -51.63 -1.80 -93.98
N LEU A 549 -51.19 -2.20 -92.77
CA LEU A 549 -52.03 -2.86 -91.76
C LEU A 549 -53.10 -1.92 -91.20
N CYS A 550 -52.74 -0.66 -90.97
CA CYS A 550 -53.66 0.38 -90.53
C CYS A 550 -54.66 0.75 -91.64
N ASP A 551 -54.21 0.86 -92.89
CA ASP A 551 -55.06 1.14 -94.04
C ASP A 551 -56.10 0.01 -94.26
N GLU A 552 -55.67 -1.26 -94.13
CA GLU A 552 -56.57 -2.42 -94.18
C GLU A 552 -57.65 -2.38 -93.09
N LYS A 553 -57.28 -1.95 -91.87
CA LYS A 553 -58.21 -1.79 -90.74
C LYS A 553 -58.97 -0.46 -90.73
N SER A 554 -58.74 0.44 -91.70
CA SER A 554 -59.30 1.80 -91.70
C SER A 554 -58.95 2.63 -90.44
N ILE A 555 -57.76 2.42 -89.87
CA ILE A 555 -57.22 3.17 -88.73
C ILE A 555 -56.18 4.16 -89.24
N THR A 556 -56.13 5.38 -88.70
CA THR A 556 -55.12 6.35 -89.12
C THR A 556 -53.79 6.09 -88.40
N LEU A 557 -52.70 5.85 -89.14
CA LEU A 557 -51.34 5.85 -88.57
C LEU A 557 -50.74 7.25 -88.62
N LYS A 558 -50.33 7.78 -87.47
CA LYS A 558 -49.62 9.05 -87.34
C LYS A 558 -48.20 8.81 -86.83
N ILE A 559 -47.19 9.11 -87.63
CA ILE A 559 -45.79 9.11 -87.18
C ILE A 559 -45.36 10.58 -87.06
N ASP A 560 -45.14 11.02 -85.82
CA ASP A 560 -44.78 12.38 -85.46
C ASP A 560 -43.30 12.39 -85.04
N ASN A 561 -42.43 12.60 -86.02
CA ASN A 561 -40.99 12.62 -85.79
C ASN A 561 -40.49 14.06 -85.59
N GLN A 562 -40.02 14.37 -84.38
CA GLN A 562 -39.42 15.67 -84.04
C GLN A 562 -37.89 15.68 -84.18
N LEU A 563 -37.27 14.55 -84.55
CA LEU A 563 -35.84 14.45 -84.79
C LEU A 563 -35.51 14.80 -86.26
N PRO A 564 -34.35 15.43 -86.53
CA PRO A 564 -33.83 15.54 -87.88
C PRO A 564 -33.71 14.15 -88.52
N ILE A 565 -34.24 13.96 -89.73
CA ILE A 565 -34.28 12.66 -90.42
C ILE A 565 -32.88 12.05 -90.61
N GLU A 566 -31.85 12.89 -90.71
CA GLU A 566 -30.44 12.47 -90.87
C GLU A 566 -29.73 12.15 -89.54
N THR A 567 -30.46 12.06 -88.42
CA THR A 567 -29.87 11.69 -87.12
C THR A 567 -29.36 10.25 -87.16
N VAL A 568 -28.10 10.03 -86.80
CA VAL A 568 -27.51 8.70 -86.66
C VAL A 568 -27.44 8.35 -85.18
N LEU A 569 -28.03 7.21 -84.80
CA LEU A 569 -28.02 6.69 -83.44
C LEU A 569 -27.03 5.54 -83.33
N PHE A 570 -26.34 5.44 -82.19
CA PHE A 570 -25.53 4.29 -81.80
C PHE A 570 -26.20 3.54 -80.64
N THR A 571 -26.89 2.45 -80.96
CA THR A 571 -27.57 1.56 -80.02
C THR A 571 -27.90 0.23 -80.73
N ASP A 572 -28.58 -0.70 -80.06
CA ASP A 572 -29.03 -1.95 -80.68
C ASP A 572 -30.34 -1.73 -81.45
N GLN A 573 -30.21 -1.53 -82.77
CA GLN A 573 -31.33 -1.29 -83.69
C GLN A 573 -32.36 -2.43 -83.66
N VAL A 574 -31.91 -3.68 -83.50
CA VAL A 574 -32.78 -4.85 -83.54
C VAL A 574 -33.68 -4.85 -82.30
N ARG A 575 -33.13 -4.56 -81.11
CA ARG A 575 -33.92 -4.46 -79.87
C ARG A 575 -34.84 -3.25 -79.87
N LEU A 576 -34.39 -2.12 -80.41
CA LEU A 576 -35.24 -0.94 -80.55
C LEU A 576 -36.43 -1.21 -81.48
N ASN A 577 -36.20 -1.86 -82.62
CA ASN A 577 -37.28 -2.32 -83.51
C ASN A 577 -38.20 -3.33 -82.80
N GLN A 578 -37.65 -4.27 -82.03
CA GLN A 578 -38.44 -5.26 -81.29
C GLN A 578 -39.36 -4.60 -80.26
N ILE A 579 -38.87 -3.61 -79.52
CA ILE A 579 -39.67 -2.80 -78.59
C ILE A 579 -40.82 -2.12 -79.34
N LEU A 580 -40.50 -1.40 -80.42
CA LEU A 580 -41.48 -0.65 -81.22
C LEU A 580 -42.52 -1.57 -81.87
N PHE A 581 -42.09 -2.70 -82.42
CA PHE A 581 -42.98 -3.66 -83.07
C PHE A 581 -43.96 -4.30 -82.07
N ASN A 582 -43.50 -4.61 -80.87
CA ASN A 582 -44.36 -5.15 -79.81
C ASN A 582 -45.41 -4.12 -79.35
N LEU A 583 -45.02 -2.85 -79.21
CA LEU A 583 -45.96 -1.80 -78.82
C LEU A 583 -46.96 -1.45 -79.92
N LEU A 584 -46.49 -1.29 -81.17
CA LEU A 584 -47.34 -0.96 -82.32
C LEU A 584 -48.28 -2.10 -82.71
N SER A 585 -47.80 -3.36 -82.68
CA SER A 585 -48.67 -4.50 -82.92
C SER A 585 -49.78 -4.59 -81.87
N ASN A 586 -49.49 -4.31 -80.60
CA ASN A 586 -50.52 -4.22 -79.56
C ASN A 586 -51.48 -3.05 -79.82
N ALA A 587 -50.98 -1.84 -80.11
CA ALA A 587 -51.79 -0.67 -80.39
C ALA A 587 -52.79 -0.90 -81.55
N ILE A 588 -52.32 -1.48 -82.67
CA ILE A 588 -53.15 -1.76 -83.86
C ILE A 588 -54.10 -2.93 -83.62
N LYS A 589 -53.70 -3.89 -82.79
CA LYS A 589 -54.54 -5.03 -82.41
C LYS A 589 -55.77 -4.58 -81.61
N PHE A 590 -55.61 -3.62 -80.71
CA PHE A 590 -56.65 -3.17 -79.77
C PHE A 590 -57.41 -1.91 -80.21
N THR A 591 -57.00 -1.28 -81.31
CA THR A 591 -57.73 -0.17 -81.94
C THR A 591 -58.64 -0.70 -83.04
N HIS A 592 -59.93 -0.34 -83.01
CA HIS A 592 -60.90 -0.69 -84.07
C HIS A 592 -61.20 0.48 -84.99
N LEU A 593 -61.31 1.67 -84.42
CA LEU A 593 -61.62 2.92 -85.10
C LEU A 593 -60.80 4.02 -84.43
N GLY A 594 -60.35 5.01 -85.22
CA GLY A 594 -59.55 6.11 -84.71
C GLY A 594 -58.13 6.09 -85.25
N HIS A 595 -57.15 6.18 -84.35
CA HIS A 595 -55.75 6.31 -84.73
C HIS A 595 -54.78 5.63 -83.77
N VAL A 596 -53.61 5.30 -84.32
CA VAL A 596 -52.40 4.95 -83.59
C VAL A 596 -51.35 6.01 -83.91
N LYS A 597 -50.78 6.61 -82.88
CA LYS A 597 -49.75 7.63 -82.99
C LYS A 597 -48.44 7.13 -82.39
N VAL A 598 -47.35 7.34 -83.10
CA VAL A 598 -46.00 7.22 -82.54
C VAL A 598 -45.31 8.55 -82.65
N SER A 599 -44.88 9.10 -81.50
CA SER A 599 -44.11 10.32 -81.42
C SER A 599 -42.67 10.01 -81.01
N PHE A 600 -41.73 10.63 -81.71
CA PHE A 600 -40.31 10.58 -81.38
C PHE A 600 -39.83 11.98 -81.06
N SER A 601 -39.23 12.14 -79.89
CA SER A 601 -38.55 13.38 -79.48
C SER A 601 -37.24 13.05 -78.77
N MET A 602 -36.39 14.05 -78.60
CA MET A 602 -35.06 13.83 -78.05
C MET A 602 -34.70 14.95 -77.08
N ILE A 603 -34.22 14.59 -75.90
CA ILE A 603 -33.66 15.53 -74.92
C ILE A 603 -32.14 15.33 -74.90
N ARG A 604 -31.41 16.40 -75.25
CA ARG A 604 -29.97 16.47 -75.05
C ARG A 604 -29.68 17.28 -73.78
N HIS A 605 -28.86 16.74 -72.89
CA HIS A 605 -28.27 17.53 -71.81
C HIS A 605 -27.04 18.25 -72.37
N HIS A 606 -26.88 19.55 -72.11
CA HIS A 606 -25.77 20.33 -72.67
C HIS A 606 -24.42 19.76 -72.20
N SER A 607 -23.65 19.24 -73.18
CA SER A 607 -22.24 18.77 -73.15
C SER A 607 -21.94 17.27 -73.24
N ASP A 608 -22.93 16.37 -73.40
CA ASP A 608 -22.67 14.92 -73.52
C ASP A 608 -23.00 14.34 -74.91
N GLU A 609 -22.25 13.31 -75.34
CA GLU A 609 -22.51 12.48 -76.54
C GLU A 609 -23.75 11.57 -76.37
N THR A 610 -24.30 11.52 -75.15
CA THR A 610 -25.48 10.76 -74.75
C THR A 610 -26.73 11.65 -74.72
N ALA A 611 -27.80 11.17 -75.34
CA ALA A 611 -29.10 11.81 -75.40
C ALA A 611 -30.18 10.84 -74.93
N GLN A 612 -31.32 11.37 -74.51
CA GLN A 612 -32.50 10.57 -74.19
C GLN A 612 -33.45 10.59 -75.39
N LEU A 613 -33.64 9.43 -76.00
CA LEU A 613 -34.69 9.20 -77.00
C LEU A 613 -36.00 8.94 -76.26
N LEU A 614 -36.95 9.85 -76.47
CA LEU A 614 -38.31 9.73 -75.95
C LEU A 614 -39.21 9.18 -77.05
N ILE A 615 -39.85 8.05 -76.74
CA ILE A 615 -40.78 7.37 -77.64
C ILE A 615 -42.14 7.31 -76.95
N ASP A 616 -43.15 7.83 -77.62
CA ASP A 616 -44.52 7.80 -77.14
C ASP A 616 -45.39 7.04 -78.15
N VAL A 617 -45.99 5.92 -77.72
CA VAL A 617 -46.90 5.11 -78.54
C VAL A 617 -48.29 5.21 -77.93
N GLU A 618 -49.18 5.90 -78.63
CA GLU A 618 -50.54 6.19 -78.22
C GLU A 618 -51.54 5.51 -79.17
N ASP A 619 -52.58 4.90 -78.62
CA ASP A 619 -53.70 4.34 -79.36
C ASP A 619 -55.04 4.79 -78.79
N THR A 620 -56.09 4.71 -79.61
CA THR A 620 -57.49 5.06 -79.25
C THR A 620 -58.36 3.82 -79.09
N GLY A 621 -57.73 2.70 -78.72
CA GLY A 621 -58.35 1.40 -78.59
C GLY A 621 -59.13 1.20 -77.29
N ILE A 622 -59.37 -0.07 -76.95
CA ILE A 622 -60.22 -0.46 -75.82
C ILE A 622 -59.70 -0.01 -74.44
N GLY A 623 -58.43 0.36 -74.32
CA GLY A 623 -57.78 0.68 -73.06
C GLY A 623 -57.62 -0.50 -72.08
N ILE A 624 -56.96 -0.26 -70.96
CA ILE A 624 -56.60 -1.26 -69.94
C ILE A 624 -57.22 -0.84 -68.60
N ARG A 625 -57.81 -1.79 -67.88
CA ARG A 625 -58.38 -1.53 -66.55
C ARG A 625 -57.28 -1.20 -65.53
N GLN A 626 -57.58 -0.30 -64.61
CA GLN A 626 -56.63 0.20 -63.63
C GLN A 626 -56.01 -0.88 -62.74
N ASP A 627 -56.78 -1.93 -62.40
CA ASP A 627 -56.31 -3.06 -61.60
C ASP A 627 -55.34 -3.99 -62.33
N GLN A 628 -55.28 -3.90 -63.66
CA GLN A 628 -54.39 -4.71 -64.50
C GLN A 628 -53.11 -3.99 -64.87
N LEU A 629 -53.06 -2.65 -64.77
CA LEU A 629 -51.89 -1.83 -65.16
C LEU A 629 -50.57 -2.25 -64.47
N ALA A 630 -50.64 -2.74 -63.23
CA ALA A 630 -49.46 -3.20 -62.50
C ALA A 630 -48.90 -4.54 -63.02
N GLN A 631 -49.77 -5.41 -63.54
CA GLN A 631 -49.46 -6.80 -63.87
C GLN A 631 -49.29 -7.03 -65.38
N ILE A 632 -49.62 -6.07 -66.25
CA ILE A 632 -49.50 -6.25 -67.73
C ILE A 632 -48.09 -6.53 -68.22
N PHE A 633 -47.08 -6.21 -67.41
CA PHE A 633 -45.67 -6.44 -67.72
C PHE A 633 -45.14 -7.74 -67.09
N ASP A 634 -45.96 -8.42 -66.28
CA ASP A 634 -45.61 -9.73 -65.73
C ASP A 634 -45.72 -10.78 -66.85
N PRO A 635 -44.79 -11.75 -66.90
CA PRO A 635 -44.77 -12.75 -67.96
C PRO A 635 -46.04 -13.61 -67.93
N PHE A 636 -46.60 -13.89 -69.11
CA PHE A 636 -47.80 -14.72 -69.32
C PHE A 636 -49.11 -14.12 -68.80
N VAL A 637 -49.11 -12.85 -68.38
CA VAL A 637 -50.35 -12.16 -67.96
C VAL A 637 -51.10 -11.63 -69.18
N GLN A 638 -52.41 -11.89 -69.24
CA GLN A 638 -53.35 -11.38 -70.24
C GLN A 638 -54.60 -10.84 -69.53
N SER A 639 -55.17 -9.72 -69.98
CA SER A 639 -56.45 -9.24 -69.46
C SER A 639 -57.58 -10.23 -69.80
N GLU A 640 -58.47 -10.48 -68.82
CA GLU A 640 -59.45 -11.58 -68.69
C GLU A 640 -60.09 -12.22 -69.95
N SER A 641 -60.53 -13.48 -69.74
CA SER A 641 -61.02 -14.51 -70.67
C SER A 641 -62.04 -14.16 -71.78
N THR A 642 -62.72 -13.00 -71.74
CA THR A 642 -63.69 -12.60 -72.77
C THR A 642 -63.03 -12.01 -74.02
N THR A 643 -61.86 -11.39 -73.88
CA THR A 643 -61.06 -10.83 -75.00
C THR A 643 -60.16 -11.87 -75.69
N THR A 644 -60.00 -13.06 -75.09
CA THR A 644 -59.09 -14.12 -75.56
C THR A 644 -59.58 -14.81 -76.83
N ARG A 645 -60.89 -14.75 -77.14
CA ARG A 645 -61.45 -15.30 -78.39
C ARG A 645 -61.29 -14.38 -79.59
N GLU A 646 -61.18 -13.07 -79.38
CA GLU A 646 -61.07 -12.08 -80.48
C GLU A 646 -59.64 -11.61 -80.74
N TYR A 647 -58.73 -11.62 -79.75
CA TYR A 647 -57.42 -10.97 -79.85
C TYR A 647 -56.25 -11.80 -79.27
N GLY A 648 -56.07 -13.08 -79.62
CA GLY A 648 -55.01 -13.96 -79.06
C GLY A 648 -53.56 -13.40 -79.05
N GLY A 649 -52.71 -13.90 -78.13
CA GLY A 649 -51.28 -13.54 -77.99
C GLY A 649 -50.53 -14.41 -76.96
N SER A 650 -49.21 -14.24 -76.78
CA SER A 650 -48.37 -15.03 -75.85
C SER A 650 -48.32 -14.52 -74.41
N GLY A 651 -48.71 -13.25 -74.17
CA GLY A 651 -48.53 -12.59 -72.87
C GLY A 651 -47.06 -12.28 -72.51
N LEU A 652 -46.12 -12.47 -73.46
CA LEU A 652 -44.69 -12.20 -73.24
C LEU A 652 -44.23 -10.85 -73.81
N GLY A 653 -44.94 -10.30 -74.80
CA GLY A 653 -44.49 -9.11 -75.54
C GLY A 653 -44.20 -7.89 -74.66
N LEU A 654 -45.06 -7.58 -73.69
CA LEU A 654 -44.83 -6.44 -72.78
C LEU A 654 -43.76 -6.74 -71.72
N ALA A 655 -43.69 -7.98 -71.21
CA ALA A 655 -42.60 -8.41 -70.32
C ALA A 655 -41.23 -8.30 -70.99
N ILE A 656 -41.16 -8.66 -72.28
CA ILE A 656 -39.96 -8.48 -73.12
C ILE A 656 -39.65 -7.01 -73.32
N VAL A 657 -40.65 -6.16 -73.61
CA VAL A 657 -40.44 -4.71 -73.73
C VAL A 657 -39.84 -4.15 -72.44
N ARG A 658 -40.41 -4.47 -71.26
CA ARG A 658 -39.87 -4.01 -69.98
C ARG A 658 -38.43 -4.48 -69.78
N ASN A 659 -38.13 -5.76 -70.00
CA ASN A 659 -36.79 -6.29 -69.83
C ASN A 659 -35.78 -5.69 -70.82
N LEU A 660 -36.15 -5.51 -72.09
CA LEU A 660 -35.27 -4.90 -73.09
C LEU A 660 -35.02 -3.42 -72.79
N VAL A 661 -36.03 -2.69 -72.33
CA VAL A 661 -35.88 -1.30 -71.88
C VAL A 661 -34.92 -1.23 -70.69
N THR A 662 -35.08 -2.11 -69.69
CA THR A 662 -34.15 -2.20 -68.55
C THR A 662 -32.72 -2.55 -68.98
N ILE A 663 -32.55 -3.51 -69.91
CA ILE A 663 -31.23 -3.89 -70.43
C ILE A 663 -30.58 -2.75 -71.24
N LEU A 664 -31.40 -1.94 -71.93
CA LEU A 664 -30.95 -0.72 -72.61
C LEU A 664 -30.80 0.48 -71.67
N ASP A 665 -30.82 0.26 -70.35
CA ASP A 665 -30.71 1.29 -69.31
C ASP A 665 -31.77 2.41 -69.42
N GLY A 666 -32.94 2.09 -69.95
CA GLY A 666 -34.07 3.00 -70.12
C GLY A 666 -35.21 2.77 -69.11
N ASP A 667 -36.27 3.55 -69.27
CA ASP A 667 -37.49 3.43 -68.47
C ASP A 667 -38.75 3.38 -69.35
N ILE A 668 -39.78 2.68 -68.88
CA ILE A 668 -41.08 2.59 -69.54
C ILE A 668 -42.21 2.82 -68.55
N SER A 669 -43.11 3.74 -68.92
CA SER A 669 -44.34 4.03 -68.19
C SER A 669 -45.56 3.88 -69.08
N LEU A 670 -46.71 3.67 -68.47
CA LEU A 670 -47.98 3.49 -69.15
C LEU A 670 -49.07 4.33 -68.48
N THR A 671 -49.91 4.94 -69.30
CA THR A 671 -51.21 5.50 -68.90
C THR A 671 -52.30 4.95 -69.81
N SER A 672 -53.40 4.46 -69.26
CA SER A 672 -54.52 3.92 -70.05
C SER A 672 -55.86 4.09 -69.32
N GLU A 673 -56.92 4.30 -70.10
CA GLU A 673 -58.29 4.38 -69.63
C GLU A 673 -59.21 3.58 -70.56
N VAL A 674 -60.10 2.78 -69.96
CA VAL A 674 -61.00 1.89 -70.70
C VAL A 674 -61.92 2.70 -71.63
N GLY A 675 -61.93 2.36 -72.91
CA GLY A 675 -62.71 3.02 -73.95
C GLY A 675 -62.11 4.33 -74.48
N VAL A 676 -60.98 4.79 -73.93
CA VAL A 676 -60.25 5.98 -74.38
C VAL A 676 -58.99 5.58 -75.15
N GLY A 677 -58.24 4.60 -74.63
CA GLY A 677 -57.03 4.10 -75.27
C GLY A 677 -55.86 3.88 -74.31
N THR A 678 -54.68 3.68 -74.88
CA THR A 678 -53.46 3.33 -74.14
C THR A 678 -52.29 4.16 -74.65
N GLN A 679 -51.46 4.66 -73.73
CA GLN A 679 -50.28 5.44 -74.04
C GLN A 679 -49.05 4.88 -73.31
N PHE A 680 -48.08 4.39 -74.05
CA PHE A 680 -46.78 3.93 -73.55
C PHE A 680 -45.73 5.01 -73.78
N LYS A 681 -44.99 5.38 -72.74
CA LYS A 681 -43.90 6.34 -72.79
C LYS A 681 -42.60 5.67 -72.42
N LEU A 682 -41.63 5.72 -73.32
CA LEU A 682 -40.32 5.13 -73.17
C LEU A 682 -39.25 6.20 -73.20
N THR A 683 -38.25 6.05 -72.33
CA THR A 683 -37.04 6.87 -72.30
C THR A 683 -35.86 5.95 -72.46
N LEU A 684 -35.09 6.09 -73.54
CA LEU A 684 -33.93 5.26 -73.82
C LEU A 684 -32.67 6.13 -73.92
N PRO A 685 -31.57 5.81 -73.23
CA PRO A 685 -30.29 6.44 -73.47
C PRO A 685 -29.73 5.99 -74.84
N VAL A 686 -29.42 6.95 -75.69
CA VAL A 686 -28.83 6.73 -77.02
C VAL A 686 -27.64 7.65 -77.23
N GLU A 687 -26.64 7.19 -77.97
CA GLU A 687 -25.53 8.03 -78.40
C GLU A 687 -25.82 8.60 -79.80
N ILE A 688 -25.50 9.87 -80.03
CA ILE A 688 -25.71 10.52 -81.33
C ILE A 688 -24.37 10.71 -82.03
N VAL A 689 -24.29 10.25 -83.27
CA VAL A 689 -23.09 10.41 -84.09
C VAL A 689 -23.24 11.66 -84.97
N GLU A 690 -22.57 12.77 -84.64
CA GLU A 690 -22.60 14.00 -85.45
C GLU A 690 -21.72 13.88 -86.72
N GLY A 691 -22.37 13.77 -87.90
CA GLY A 691 -21.86 14.07 -89.25
C GLY A 691 -20.53 13.42 -89.70
N THR A 692 -20.54 12.44 -90.60
CA THR A 692 -20.49 12.73 -92.05
C THR A 692 -20.99 11.53 -92.86
N LEU A 693 -22.15 11.65 -93.50
CA LEU A 693 -22.53 10.80 -94.62
C LEU A 693 -21.66 11.21 -95.82
N ARG A 694 -20.63 10.41 -96.14
CA ARG A 694 -20.09 10.37 -97.49
C ARG A 694 -20.94 9.38 -98.28
N SER A 695 -21.84 9.89 -99.12
CA SER A 695 -22.40 9.16 -100.26
C SER A 695 -21.57 9.47 -101.53
N PRO A 696 -21.61 8.65 -102.58
CA PRO A 696 -21.66 7.19 -102.66
C PRO A 696 -20.30 6.55 -102.94
#